data_AF-A0A6P6UNG3-F1
#
_entry.id   AF-A0A6P6UNG3-F1
#
_cell.length_a   1.000
_cell.length_b   1.000
_cell.length_c   1.000
_cell.angle_alpha   90.00
_cell.angle_beta   90.00
_cell.angle_gamma   90.00
#
_symmetry.space_group_name_H-M   'P 1'
#
loop_
_entity.id
_entity.type
_entity.pdbx_description
1 polymer ?
#
loop_
_entity_poly.entity_id
_entity_poly.type
_entity_poly.pdbx_seq_one_letter_code
_entity_poly.pdbx_strand_id
1 'polypeptide(L)'
;MEPIKVYLLQLFTHFLAVAVLSSATALESAERSSFIIHMDHSLMPLVFSNQEQWYLNAMSNLKSMNHPNPHRHQSQPKLLYTYRHAIHGFSAMLSTNELEYLKKLPGFLSAYKDKVGTLDTTYTYKFLQLNHADGLWPASDFGNDVIVGVIDTGVWPESPSYRDGGMPKVPSRWKGRCAGGEGFNSSLCNKKLIGVRYFNQGNLAANGGNGEQNKFTARDGKGHGTHTSSIIAGNHVKQASFFGYGTGTARGIAPKARLAIFKVSWEEQDPYESDVVAGIDQALADGVDIISLSLGFSGASLYEDPVAIASFSAMQQNVFVSCSAGNDGEFGIGSLHNGIPWSLTVAASSTDRRFCGTLCLGNGVNLNGWTLFPARAVIKDSPLIYNKSISACFPVELLDKLSGGIVICNVSKFSAFLAQMSSVSKSRVKAAIFVSSDPQIFAEASFEYPGVVISPSDAAQVIKYALTSYQPSASIQFQKTCLHSKRAPGVASYSSRGPAPSFPQILKPDLMAPGTLVLAAWNPTKPVASIGFNIQLSSDFNLASGTSMACPHVSGVAALLKGAHPEWSPAAIRSAMVTTANPLDNTGNPIQDIGLNNTIASPLSMGAGEVNPNGALNPGLIYNATTEDYINLLCSANYTWKQIKIITRSNYSCSNASSDMNYPSFIALYNNTTKNVLKQRFQRTVTNVGNGAATYKAQVTAPKGSVVTVYPEILVFGKKYEEQSYVLTIQYNANQNKTITFGSIVWVEVNGKHIVRSPIAVAPMIEVW
;
A
#
# COMPACT_ATOMS: atom_id res chain seq x y z
N MET A 1 52.90 -80.85 -1.19
CA MET A 1 53.61 -80.04 -2.21
C MET A 1 52.98 -78.67 -2.25
N GLU A 2 53.54 -77.75 -1.48
CA GLU A 2 53.72 -76.36 -1.93
C GLU A 2 54.43 -76.39 -3.32
N PRO A 3 54.37 -75.35 -4.19
CA PRO A 3 54.16 -73.95 -3.80
C PRO A 3 53.48 -73.01 -4.83
N ILE A 4 53.45 -71.72 -4.47
CA ILE A 4 53.72 -70.56 -5.36
C ILE A 4 52.56 -70.14 -6.28
N LYS A 5 51.81 -69.12 -5.84
CA LYS A 5 52.08 -67.70 -6.18
C LYS A 5 52.08 -67.49 -7.70
N VAL A 6 50.94 -67.04 -8.26
CA VAL A 6 50.88 -65.98 -9.31
C VAL A 6 49.44 -65.44 -9.50
N TYR A 7 48.36 -66.15 -9.17
CA TYR A 7 47.01 -65.69 -9.52
C TYR A 7 46.24 -64.85 -8.48
N LEU A 8 46.95 -64.30 -7.48
CA LEU A 8 46.42 -63.27 -6.58
C LEU A 8 47.02 -61.86 -6.86
N LEU A 9 47.73 -61.70 -7.98
CA LEU A 9 48.25 -60.41 -8.46
C LEU A 9 47.68 -59.98 -9.84
N GLN A 10 46.75 -60.74 -10.42
CA GLN A 10 46.12 -60.42 -11.72
C GLN A 10 44.62 -60.09 -11.67
N LEU A 11 43.96 -60.24 -10.51
CA LEU A 11 42.57 -59.78 -10.31
C LEU A 11 42.46 -58.43 -9.59
N PHE A 12 43.57 -57.91 -9.05
CA PHE A 12 43.64 -56.55 -8.47
C PHE A 12 44.16 -55.49 -9.47
N THR A 13 44.65 -55.90 -10.64
CA THR A 13 45.21 -55.00 -11.68
C THR A 13 44.25 -54.70 -12.83
N HIS A 14 43.11 -55.41 -12.95
CA HIS A 14 42.02 -55.04 -13.88
C HIS A 14 40.95 -54.12 -13.26
N PHE A 15 40.92 -53.99 -11.92
CA PHE A 15 40.03 -53.03 -11.24
C PHE A 15 40.66 -51.65 -10.98
N LEU A 16 41.98 -51.49 -11.16
CA LEU A 16 42.66 -50.19 -11.12
C LEU A 16 42.91 -49.57 -12.51
N ALA A 17 42.71 -50.29 -13.61
CA ALA A 17 42.89 -49.78 -14.97
C ALA A 17 41.59 -49.30 -15.64
N VAL A 18 40.41 -49.67 -15.13
CA VAL A 18 39.10 -49.14 -15.57
C VAL A 18 38.59 -48.02 -14.66
N ALA A 19 39.23 -47.81 -13.51
CA ALA A 19 38.99 -46.66 -12.62
C ALA A 19 39.89 -45.44 -12.91
N VAL A 20 40.79 -45.51 -13.90
CA VAL A 20 41.78 -44.45 -14.21
C VAL A 20 41.59 -43.84 -15.62
N LEU A 21 40.58 -44.26 -16.41
CA LEU A 21 40.31 -43.67 -17.74
C LEU A 21 38.85 -43.24 -17.99
N SER A 22 38.09 -42.98 -16.93
CA SER A 22 36.78 -42.32 -17.00
C SER A 22 36.64 -41.11 -16.06
N SER A 23 37.75 -40.51 -15.63
CA SER A 23 37.79 -39.08 -15.32
C SER A 23 37.95 -38.27 -16.61
N ALA A 24 37.03 -38.50 -17.55
CA ALA A 24 36.83 -37.61 -18.70
C ALA A 24 36.08 -36.38 -18.19
N THR A 25 36.87 -35.40 -17.75
CA THR A 25 36.56 -33.96 -17.76
C THR A 25 35.10 -33.61 -17.52
N ALA A 26 34.73 -33.38 -16.25
CA ALA A 26 33.73 -32.37 -15.97
C ALA A 26 34.22 -31.06 -16.62
N LEU A 27 33.65 -30.70 -17.76
CA LEU A 27 33.78 -29.34 -18.28
C LEU A 27 33.02 -28.43 -17.31
N GLU A 28 33.68 -28.01 -16.23
CA GLU A 28 33.28 -26.77 -15.55
C GLU A 28 33.48 -25.65 -16.58
N SER A 29 32.38 -25.18 -17.16
CA SER A 29 32.38 -23.81 -17.66
C SER A 29 32.70 -22.93 -16.46
N ALA A 30 33.86 -22.27 -16.43
CA ALA A 30 34.24 -21.40 -15.34
C ALA A 30 33.19 -20.28 -15.19
N GLU A 31 32.25 -20.48 -14.26
CA GLU A 31 31.15 -19.56 -14.02
C GLU A 31 31.73 -18.30 -13.38
N ARG A 32 31.94 -17.27 -14.19
CA ARG A 32 32.48 -16.00 -13.69
C ARG A 32 31.42 -15.28 -12.89
N SER A 33 31.84 -14.66 -11.78
CA SER A 33 30.98 -13.84 -10.94
C SER A 33 31.56 -12.43 -10.86
N SER A 34 30.69 -11.43 -10.65
CA SER A 34 31.14 -10.09 -10.29
C SER A 34 31.61 -10.08 -8.85
N PHE A 35 32.75 -9.45 -8.58
CA PHE A 35 33.31 -9.26 -7.24
C PHE A 35 33.58 -7.78 -7.00
N ILE A 36 33.47 -7.35 -5.75
CA ILE A 36 33.97 -6.06 -5.26
C ILE A 36 35.24 -6.36 -4.46
N ILE A 37 36.35 -5.70 -4.84
CA ILE A 37 37.70 -5.87 -4.30
C ILE A 37 38.10 -4.58 -3.58
N HIS A 38 38.48 -4.70 -2.32
CA HIS A 38 38.98 -3.61 -1.49
C HIS A 38 40.51 -3.62 -1.46
N MET A 39 41.10 -2.44 -1.64
CA MET A 39 42.55 -2.27 -1.73
C MET A 39 43.01 -1.19 -0.74
N ASP A 40 44.12 -1.44 -0.06
CA ASP A 40 44.82 -0.47 0.76
C ASP A 40 45.59 0.49 -0.15
N HIS A 41 45.05 1.70 -0.28
CA HIS A 41 45.65 2.74 -1.11
C HIS A 41 47.05 3.15 -0.65
N SER A 42 47.38 3.04 0.64
CA SER A 42 48.69 3.44 1.16
C SER A 42 49.82 2.55 0.61
N LEU A 43 49.48 1.35 0.15
CA LEU A 43 50.40 0.38 -0.43
C LEU A 43 50.44 0.43 -1.97
N MET A 44 49.82 1.43 -2.60
CA MET A 44 49.89 1.64 -4.05
C MET A 44 51.35 1.87 -4.47
N PRO A 45 51.92 1.05 -5.36
CA PRO A 45 53.29 1.24 -5.83
C PRO A 45 53.51 2.61 -6.48
N LEU A 46 54.62 3.28 -6.15
CA LEU A 46 54.97 4.61 -6.65
C LEU A 46 55.08 4.71 -8.19
N VAL A 47 55.19 3.57 -8.87
CA VAL A 47 55.21 3.49 -10.35
C VAL A 47 53.85 3.83 -10.98
N PHE A 48 52.75 3.77 -10.23
CA PHE A 48 51.43 4.12 -10.73
C PHE A 48 51.08 5.58 -10.40
N SER A 49 50.68 6.34 -11.42
CA SER A 49 50.30 7.75 -11.22
C SER A 49 48.94 7.92 -10.51
N ASN A 50 48.10 6.87 -10.50
CA ASN A 50 46.82 6.85 -9.80
C ASN A 50 46.29 5.40 -9.63
N GLN A 51 45.29 5.25 -8.76
CA GLN A 51 44.63 3.99 -8.41
C GLN A 51 44.06 3.24 -9.62
N GLU A 52 43.57 3.96 -10.64
CA GLU A 52 42.96 3.33 -11.81
C GLU A 52 44.01 2.63 -12.68
N GLN A 53 45.19 3.24 -12.87
CA GLN A 53 46.31 2.58 -13.56
C GLN A 53 46.80 1.35 -12.79
N TRP A 54 46.86 1.44 -11.46
CA TRP A 54 47.25 0.31 -10.62
C TRP A 54 46.29 -0.88 -10.78
N TYR A 55 44.98 -0.65 -10.70
CA TYR A 55 43.98 -1.71 -10.85
C TYR A 55 43.85 -2.23 -12.29
N LEU A 56 43.98 -1.36 -13.30
CA LEU A 56 44.05 -1.78 -14.71
C LEU A 56 45.25 -2.70 -14.98
N ASN A 57 46.40 -2.42 -14.36
CA ASN A 57 47.58 -3.26 -14.46
C ASN A 57 47.40 -4.62 -13.75
N ALA A 58 46.72 -4.63 -12.59
CA ALA A 58 46.34 -5.89 -11.94
C ALA A 58 45.45 -6.76 -12.87
N MET A 59 44.53 -6.12 -13.59
CA MET A 59 43.63 -6.79 -14.54
C MET A 59 44.32 -7.22 -15.85
N SER A 60 45.31 -6.48 -16.35
CA SER A 60 46.09 -6.89 -17.54
C SER A 60 46.96 -8.11 -17.26
N ASN A 61 47.55 -8.20 -16.07
CA ASN A 61 48.30 -9.38 -15.63
C ASN A 61 47.42 -10.63 -15.61
N LEU A 62 46.18 -10.53 -15.12
CA LEU A 62 45.21 -11.63 -15.18
C LEU A 62 44.87 -12.04 -16.62
N LYS A 63 44.78 -11.08 -17.55
CA LYS A 63 44.55 -11.39 -18.97
C LYS A 63 45.74 -12.12 -19.61
N SER A 64 46.97 -11.77 -19.23
CA SER A 64 48.18 -12.40 -19.75
C SER A 64 48.36 -13.86 -19.30
N MET A 65 47.76 -14.24 -18.17
CA MET A 65 47.78 -15.62 -17.66
C MET A 65 46.81 -16.57 -18.40
N ASN A 66 45.81 -16.02 -19.11
CA ASN A 66 44.89 -16.80 -19.93
C ASN A 66 45.46 -16.94 -21.35
N HIS A 67 46.21 -18.02 -21.64
CA HIS A 67 46.62 -18.32 -23.01
C HIS A 67 45.38 -18.50 -23.92
N PRO A 68 45.31 -17.84 -25.10
CA PRO A 68 44.19 -18.02 -26.01
C PRO A 68 44.28 -19.41 -26.63
N ASN A 69 43.47 -20.35 -26.14
CA ASN A 69 43.24 -21.62 -26.82
C ASN A 69 42.26 -21.36 -27.98
N PRO A 70 42.61 -21.61 -29.27
CA PRO A 70 41.79 -21.21 -30.42
C PRO A 70 40.40 -21.86 -30.49
N HIS A 71 40.12 -22.84 -29.63
CA HIS A 71 38.87 -23.61 -29.62
C HIS A 71 37.95 -23.35 -28.42
N ARG A 72 38.18 -22.30 -27.61
CA ARG A 72 37.25 -21.92 -26.52
C ARG A 72 37.02 -20.41 -26.45
N HIS A 73 35.78 -19.97 -26.67
CA HIS A 73 35.33 -18.63 -26.28
C HIS A 73 35.19 -18.55 -24.74
N GLN A 74 36.31 -18.48 -24.02
CA GLN A 74 36.28 -18.11 -22.61
C GLN A 74 36.19 -16.58 -22.50
N SER A 75 35.17 -16.10 -21.79
CA SER A 75 35.08 -14.68 -21.43
C SER A 75 36.32 -14.27 -20.62
N GLN A 76 36.89 -13.10 -20.91
CA GLN A 76 38.08 -12.58 -20.24
C GLN A 76 37.73 -11.85 -18.93
N PRO A 77 38.68 -11.72 -17.98
CA PRO A 77 38.46 -10.91 -16.79
C PRO A 77 38.24 -9.45 -17.20
N LYS A 78 37.17 -8.86 -16.67
CA LYS A 78 36.71 -7.52 -17.05
C LYS A 78 36.63 -6.65 -15.81
N LEU A 79 37.38 -5.54 -15.83
CA LEU A 79 37.19 -4.46 -14.86
C LEU A 79 35.82 -3.84 -15.12
N LEU A 80 35.01 -3.71 -14.09
CA LEU A 80 33.68 -3.11 -14.15
C LEU A 80 33.75 -1.64 -13.74
N TYR A 81 34.25 -1.36 -12.53
CA TYR A 81 34.39 0.00 -12.00
C TYR A 81 35.60 0.14 -11.08
N THR A 82 36.17 1.35 -11.02
CA THR A 82 37.17 1.74 -10.01
C THR A 82 36.54 2.71 -9.02
N TYR A 83 36.75 2.48 -7.73
CA TYR A 83 36.21 3.29 -6.65
C TYR A 83 37.33 4.11 -6.01
N ARG A 84 37.12 5.43 -5.95
CA ARG A 84 38.11 6.40 -5.43
C ARG A 84 37.63 7.16 -4.19
N HIS A 85 36.31 7.37 -4.05
CA HIS A 85 35.75 8.25 -3.01
C HIS A 85 34.85 7.51 -2.02
N ALA A 86 34.10 6.50 -2.48
CA ALA A 86 33.17 5.75 -1.63
C ALA A 86 33.88 4.63 -0.85
N ILE A 87 34.83 3.96 -1.50
CA ILE A 87 35.76 2.95 -0.97
C ILE A 87 37.04 3.02 -1.83
N HIS A 88 38.17 2.51 -1.32
CA HIS A 88 39.39 2.32 -2.11
C HIS A 88 39.40 0.89 -2.68
N GLY A 89 39.25 0.75 -3.99
CA GLY A 89 39.18 -0.58 -4.61
C GLY A 89 38.53 -0.57 -5.99
N PHE A 90 38.14 -1.74 -6.48
CA PHE A 90 37.51 -1.90 -7.80
C PHE A 90 36.54 -3.08 -7.83
N SER A 91 35.63 -3.10 -8.80
CA SER A 91 34.82 -4.28 -9.10
C SER A 91 35.24 -4.90 -10.43
N ALA A 92 35.24 -6.23 -10.47
CA ALA A 92 35.65 -6.98 -11.65
C ALA A 92 34.85 -8.27 -11.78
N MET A 93 34.64 -8.71 -13.03
CA MET A 93 34.07 -10.01 -13.34
C MET A 93 35.21 -11.03 -13.45
N LEU A 94 35.27 -11.98 -12.51
CA LEU A 94 36.40 -12.88 -12.31
C LEU A 94 35.93 -14.34 -12.17
N SER A 95 36.81 -15.26 -12.53
CA SER A 95 36.73 -16.66 -12.09
C SER A 95 37.31 -16.79 -10.68
N THR A 96 37.00 -17.90 -10.00
CA THR A 96 37.55 -18.21 -8.67
C THR A 96 39.08 -18.20 -8.67
N ASN A 97 39.71 -18.75 -9.71
CA ASN A 97 41.18 -18.80 -9.81
C ASN A 97 41.82 -17.42 -9.97
N GLU A 98 41.20 -16.53 -10.75
CA GLU A 98 41.69 -15.16 -10.92
C GLU A 98 41.51 -14.34 -9.64
N LEU A 99 40.44 -14.59 -8.87
CA LEU A 99 40.26 -13.98 -7.56
C LEU A 99 41.35 -14.42 -6.55
N GLU A 100 41.70 -15.71 -6.54
CA GLU A 100 42.79 -16.22 -5.70
C GLU A 100 44.16 -15.60 -6.06
N TYR A 101 44.36 -15.26 -7.34
CA TYR A 101 45.54 -14.50 -7.75
C TYR A 101 45.51 -13.07 -7.19
N LEU A 102 44.37 -12.36 -7.30
CA LEU A 102 44.23 -10.99 -6.78
C LEU A 102 44.45 -10.90 -5.26
N LYS A 103 44.08 -11.93 -4.50
CA LYS A 103 44.32 -12.01 -3.05
C LYS A 103 45.81 -11.92 -2.67
N LYS A 104 46.72 -12.22 -3.61
CA LYS A 104 48.17 -12.18 -3.39
C LYS A 104 48.80 -10.84 -3.73
N LEU A 105 48.03 -9.88 -4.26
CA LEU A 105 48.58 -8.57 -4.60
C LEU A 105 48.89 -7.76 -3.34
N PRO A 106 50.03 -7.03 -3.32
CA PRO A 106 50.29 -6.02 -2.29
C PRO A 106 49.13 -5.04 -2.22
N GLY A 107 48.61 -4.78 -1.02
CA GLY A 107 47.46 -3.91 -0.81
C GLY A 107 46.09 -4.57 -0.96
N PHE A 108 45.96 -5.86 -1.29
CA PHE A 108 44.66 -6.52 -1.23
C PHE A 108 44.16 -6.62 0.22
N LEU A 109 42.93 -6.16 0.49
CA LEU A 109 42.32 -6.24 1.82
C LEU A 109 41.24 -7.32 1.90
N SER A 110 40.29 -7.27 0.98
CA SER A 110 39.19 -8.24 0.94
C SER A 110 38.52 -8.24 -0.42
N ALA A 111 37.81 -9.32 -0.73
CA ALA A 111 36.92 -9.36 -1.86
C ALA A 111 35.67 -10.19 -1.55
N TYR A 112 34.53 -9.76 -2.08
CA TYR A 112 33.28 -10.47 -1.94
C TYR A 112 32.48 -10.42 -3.23
N LYS A 113 31.70 -11.48 -3.45
CA LYS A 113 30.82 -11.60 -4.62
C LYS A 113 29.75 -10.50 -4.55
N ASP A 114 29.56 -9.84 -5.69
CA ASP A 114 28.53 -8.83 -5.89
C ASP A 114 27.14 -9.44 -5.67
N LYS A 115 26.24 -8.69 -5.02
CA LYS A 115 24.92 -9.18 -4.60
C LYS A 115 23.85 -8.27 -5.17
N VAL A 116 22.76 -8.89 -5.63
CA VAL A 116 21.56 -8.16 -6.07
C VAL A 116 20.96 -7.40 -4.88
N GLY A 117 20.78 -6.09 -5.05
CA GLY A 117 20.07 -5.25 -4.08
C GLY A 117 18.56 -5.43 -4.16
N THR A 118 17.87 -5.38 -3.02
CA THR A 118 16.41 -5.39 -2.94
C THR A 118 15.88 -4.04 -2.47
N LEU A 119 14.65 -3.73 -2.89
CA LEU A 119 13.96 -2.47 -2.64
C LEU A 119 12.89 -2.64 -1.52
N ASP A 120 12.58 -1.59 -0.72
CA ASP A 120 11.90 -1.71 0.58
C ASP A 120 10.70 -0.76 0.91
N THR A 121 9.80 -1.18 1.81
CA THR A 121 8.40 -1.67 1.61
C THR A 121 8.36 -2.71 0.52
N THR A 122 7.66 -3.85 0.70
CA THR A 122 7.89 -4.87 -0.33
C THR A 122 7.40 -4.33 -1.67
N TYR A 123 6.42 -3.40 -1.65
CA TYR A 123 5.93 -2.81 -2.88
C TYR A 123 5.21 -1.44 -2.86
N THR A 124 4.35 -1.12 -1.89
CA THR A 124 3.36 -0.01 -2.02
C THR A 124 3.97 1.37 -2.27
N TYR A 125 5.06 1.73 -1.61
CA TYR A 125 5.76 2.99 -1.90
C TYR A 125 6.33 3.06 -3.33
N LYS A 126 6.76 1.93 -3.93
CA LYS A 126 7.21 1.88 -5.34
C LYS A 126 6.05 2.08 -6.28
N PHE A 127 4.92 1.45 -5.96
CA PHE A 127 3.68 1.62 -6.69
C PHE A 127 3.28 3.11 -6.71
N LEU A 128 3.47 3.80 -5.58
CA LEU A 128 3.30 5.24 -5.43
C LEU A 128 4.53 6.08 -5.89
N GLN A 129 5.51 5.45 -6.54
CA GLN A 129 6.70 6.06 -7.14
C GLN A 129 7.61 6.85 -6.19
N LEU A 130 7.53 6.60 -4.87
CA LEU A 130 8.47 7.14 -3.91
C LEU A 130 9.83 6.46 -4.04
N ASN A 131 10.90 7.26 -4.09
CA ASN A 131 12.25 6.75 -4.26
C ASN A 131 13.30 7.67 -3.61
N HIS A 132 14.53 7.20 -3.48
CA HIS A 132 15.60 7.91 -2.76
C HIS A 132 16.27 9.02 -3.57
N ALA A 133 16.12 9.02 -4.91
CA ALA A 133 16.85 9.89 -5.81
C ALA A 133 16.15 11.24 -6.00
N ASP A 134 14.83 11.24 -6.10
CA ASP A 134 14.04 12.43 -6.36
C ASP A 134 12.63 12.36 -5.73
N GLY A 135 11.89 13.46 -5.88
CA GLY A 135 10.50 13.54 -5.45
C GLY A 135 10.33 13.80 -3.95
N LEU A 136 9.20 13.34 -3.41
CA LEU A 136 8.72 13.76 -2.10
C LEU A 136 9.57 13.23 -0.94
N TRP A 137 10.24 12.08 -1.09
CA TRP A 137 11.13 11.52 -0.07
C TRP A 137 12.35 12.40 0.23
N PRO A 138 13.25 12.67 -0.73
CA PRO A 138 14.40 13.53 -0.46
C PRO A 138 13.97 14.98 -0.12
N ALA A 139 12.89 15.49 -0.72
CA ALA A 139 12.41 16.85 -0.46
C ALA A 139 11.92 17.08 0.98
N SER A 140 11.46 16.03 1.66
CA SER A 140 10.94 16.09 3.03
C SER A 140 11.88 15.47 4.07
N ASP A 141 13.10 15.08 3.66
CA ASP A 141 13.95 14.17 4.42
C ASP A 141 13.16 12.98 5.00
N PHE A 142 12.38 12.31 4.15
CA PHE A 142 11.57 11.14 4.49
C PHE A 142 10.56 11.38 5.65
N GLY A 143 10.13 12.63 5.82
CA GLY A 143 9.21 13.08 6.87
C GLY A 143 9.91 13.34 8.21
N ASN A 144 11.21 13.63 8.20
CA ASN A 144 11.97 13.87 9.42
C ASN A 144 11.31 14.95 10.28
N ASP A 145 11.29 14.72 11.60
CA ASP A 145 10.73 15.60 12.63
C ASP A 145 9.24 15.97 12.51
N VAL A 146 8.51 15.40 11.55
CA VAL A 146 7.04 15.41 11.51
C VAL A 146 6.50 14.32 12.44
N ILE A 147 5.48 14.65 13.22
CA ILE A 147 4.88 13.80 14.25
C ILE A 147 3.47 13.40 13.80
N VAL A 148 3.25 12.10 13.62
CA VAL A 148 1.94 11.55 13.27
C VAL A 148 1.32 10.89 14.49
N GLY A 149 0.16 11.40 14.91
CA GLY A 149 -0.73 10.79 15.89
C GLY A 149 -1.58 9.70 15.24
N VAL A 150 -1.59 8.51 15.83
CA VAL A 150 -2.39 7.37 15.34
C VAL A 150 -3.43 7.01 16.39
N ILE A 151 -4.71 7.19 16.06
CA ILE A 151 -5.85 6.91 16.93
C ILE A 151 -6.42 5.53 16.55
N ASP A 152 -6.09 4.48 17.31
CA ASP A 152 -6.31 3.08 16.87
C ASP A 152 -6.35 2.06 18.03
N THR A 153 -6.03 0.78 17.79
CA THR A 153 -6.05 -0.32 18.78
C THR A 153 -4.77 -0.44 19.62
N GLY A 154 -3.84 0.50 19.47
CA GLY A 154 -2.56 0.53 20.17
C GLY A 154 -1.37 0.23 19.27
N VAL A 155 -0.26 -0.21 19.86
CA VAL A 155 0.95 -0.59 19.11
C VAL A 155 1.65 -1.80 19.72
N TRP A 156 2.27 -2.65 18.90
CA TRP A 156 3.22 -3.67 19.34
C TRP A 156 4.66 -3.12 19.28
N PRO A 157 5.17 -2.50 20.37
CA PRO A 157 6.36 -1.65 20.31
C PRO A 157 7.65 -2.42 19.95
N GLU A 158 7.71 -3.73 20.20
CA GLU A 158 8.87 -4.56 19.88
C GLU A 158 9.00 -4.88 18.38
N SER A 159 7.98 -4.56 17.56
CA SER A 159 8.08 -4.78 16.13
C SER A 159 9.34 -4.13 15.56
N PRO A 160 10.12 -4.83 14.70
CA PRO A 160 11.29 -4.23 14.06
C PRO A 160 10.99 -2.94 13.29
N SER A 161 9.73 -2.71 12.89
CA SER A 161 9.25 -1.51 12.24
C SER A 161 9.33 -0.25 13.13
N TYR A 162 9.48 -0.39 14.45
CA TYR A 162 9.60 0.75 15.36
C TYR A 162 11.01 0.93 15.91
N ARG A 163 12.01 0.24 15.35
CA ARG A 163 13.41 0.53 15.64
C ARG A 163 13.75 1.94 15.20
N ASP A 164 14.61 2.60 15.96
CA ASP A 164 14.93 4.02 15.78
C ASP A 164 16.37 4.26 15.31
N GLY A 165 17.02 3.21 14.80
CA GLY A 165 18.32 3.33 14.14
C GLY A 165 18.24 4.33 12.99
N GLY A 166 19.13 5.33 13.01
CA GLY A 166 19.16 6.42 12.03
C GLY A 166 18.18 7.57 12.28
N MET A 167 17.41 7.54 13.38
CA MET A 167 16.51 8.64 13.76
C MET A 167 17.26 9.71 14.58
N PRO A 168 17.04 11.01 14.33
CA PRO A 168 17.59 12.08 15.16
C PRO A 168 16.91 12.13 16.54
N LYS A 169 17.39 13.01 17.43
CA LYS A 169 16.74 13.25 18.73
C LYS A 169 15.26 13.60 18.55
N VAL A 170 14.42 13.29 19.55
CA VAL A 170 13.01 13.67 19.53
C VAL A 170 12.90 15.20 19.48
N PRO A 171 12.02 15.79 18.63
CA PRO A 171 11.85 17.23 18.55
C PRO A 171 11.48 17.84 19.90
N SER A 172 12.10 18.97 20.27
CA SER A 172 11.85 19.65 21.55
C SER A 172 10.42 20.19 21.71
N ARG A 173 9.71 20.38 20.60
CA ARG A 173 8.29 20.78 20.59
C ARG A 173 7.33 19.67 21.04
N TRP A 174 7.77 18.41 21.04
CA TRP A 174 6.95 17.28 21.45
C TRP A 174 6.65 17.36 22.96
N LYS A 175 5.37 17.30 23.32
CA LYS A 175 4.91 17.40 24.73
C LYS A 175 4.33 16.10 25.26
N GLY A 176 4.13 15.10 24.40
CA GLY A 176 3.58 13.82 24.81
C GLY A 176 4.57 12.98 25.62
N ARG A 177 4.06 11.86 26.13
CA ARG A 177 4.80 10.96 27.03
C ARG A 177 4.58 9.50 26.67
N CYS A 178 5.45 8.65 27.20
CA CYS A 178 5.28 7.20 27.14
C CYS A 178 4.51 6.71 28.36
N ALA A 179 3.19 6.63 28.25
CA ALA A 179 2.27 6.20 29.31
C ALA A 179 1.41 5.03 28.81
N GLY A 180 2.05 3.90 28.58
CA GLY A 180 1.44 2.73 27.96
C GLY A 180 0.69 1.78 28.91
N GLY A 181 0.73 2.00 30.23
CA GLY A 181 0.02 1.14 31.19
C GLY A 181 0.73 -0.17 31.51
N GLU A 182 -0.03 -1.20 31.91
CA GLU A 182 0.53 -2.49 32.33
C GLU A 182 1.31 -3.17 31.20
N GLY A 183 2.45 -3.79 31.52
CA GLY A 183 3.30 -4.45 30.52
C GLY A 183 3.92 -3.51 29.47
N PHE A 184 3.73 -2.19 29.60
CA PHE A 184 4.27 -1.18 28.70
C PHE A 184 5.03 -0.12 29.50
N ASN A 185 6.32 -0.39 29.77
CA ASN A 185 7.19 0.56 30.46
C ASN A 185 7.62 1.72 29.53
N SER A 186 8.08 2.83 30.11
CA SER A 186 8.49 4.02 29.36
C SER A 186 9.69 3.80 28.43
N SER A 187 10.51 2.77 28.67
CA SER A 187 11.67 2.43 27.82
C SER A 187 11.30 1.78 26.48
N LEU A 188 10.02 1.40 26.30
CA LEU A 188 9.51 0.92 25.02
C LEU A 188 9.21 2.05 24.02
N CYS A 189 9.14 3.30 24.49
CA CYS A 189 9.24 4.45 23.60
C CYS A 189 10.70 4.75 23.29
N ASN A 190 10.95 5.24 22.08
CA ASN A 190 12.28 5.53 21.57
C ASN A 190 12.21 6.74 20.62
N LYS A 191 13.23 6.98 19.78
CA LYS A 191 13.18 8.14 18.86
C LYS A 191 12.20 7.95 17.72
N LYS A 192 11.70 6.73 17.48
CA LYS A 192 10.71 6.44 16.45
C LYS A 192 9.29 6.50 17.00
N LEU A 193 9.03 5.71 18.03
CA LEU A 193 7.80 5.68 18.81
C LEU A 193 7.97 6.63 20.00
N ILE A 194 7.62 7.91 19.82
CA ILE A 194 8.00 8.99 20.75
C ILE A 194 7.00 9.20 21.88
N GLY A 195 5.79 8.66 21.76
CA GLY A 195 4.80 8.68 22.82
C GLY A 195 3.68 7.69 22.58
N VAL A 196 3.08 7.25 23.68
CA VAL A 196 2.06 6.21 23.70
C VAL A 196 1.11 6.49 24.85
N ARG A 197 -0.18 6.44 24.57
CA ARG A 197 -1.27 6.59 25.55
C ARG A 197 -2.44 5.68 25.19
N TYR A 198 -3.32 5.44 26.15
CA TYR A 198 -4.57 4.73 25.96
C TYR A 198 -5.72 5.45 26.67
N PHE A 199 -6.94 5.24 26.18
CA PHE A 199 -8.19 5.83 26.67
C PHE A 199 -9.24 4.72 26.74
N ASN A 200 -9.81 4.53 27.92
CA ASN A 200 -10.69 3.42 28.25
C ASN A 200 -11.86 3.82 29.17
N GLN A 201 -12.05 5.12 29.40
CA GLN A 201 -13.04 5.56 30.38
C GLN A 201 -14.46 5.39 29.84
N GLY A 202 -14.65 5.62 28.54
CA GLY A 202 -15.91 5.29 27.85
C GLY A 202 -16.20 3.79 27.91
N ASN A 203 -15.18 2.99 27.61
CA ASN A 203 -15.24 1.54 27.69
C ASN A 203 -15.60 1.02 29.10
N LEU A 204 -14.94 1.52 30.13
CA LEU A 204 -15.19 1.15 31.52
C LEU A 204 -16.60 1.53 31.96
N ALA A 205 -17.07 2.72 31.61
CA ALA A 205 -18.39 3.20 31.96
C ALA A 205 -19.50 2.32 31.35
N ALA A 206 -19.34 1.95 30.07
CA ALA A 206 -20.33 1.11 29.37
C ALA A 206 -20.39 -0.33 29.91
N ASN A 207 -19.29 -0.84 30.46
CA ASN A 207 -19.19 -2.20 30.99
C ASN A 207 -19.28 -2.26 32.54
N GLY A 208 -19.92 -1.28 33.16
CA GLY A 208 -20.25 -1.30 34.59
C GLY A 208 -19.06 -1.09 35.55
N GLY A 209 -17.95 -0.52 35.08
CA GLY A 209 -16.79 -0.16 35.90
C GLY A 209 -15.97 -1.33 36.46
N ASN A 210 -16.42 -2.57 36.25
CA ASN A 210 -15.82 -3.80 36.79
C ASN A 210 -14.68 -4.37 35.95
N GLY A 211 -14.19 -3.63 34.95
CA GLY A 211 -12.96 -4.00 34.26
C GLY A 211 -11.81 -4.01 35.26
N GLU A 212 -11.03 -5.10 35.32
CA GLU A 212 -9.80 -5.14 36.12
C GLU A 212 -8.89 -3.98 35.67
N GLN A 213 -8.84 -2.88 36.44
CA GLN A 213 -8.09 -1.67 36.06
C GLN A 213 -6.61 -1.96 35.77
N ASN A 214 -6.09 -3.05 36.31
CA ASN A 214 -4.72 -3.49 36.09
C ASN A 214 -4.45 -3.98 34.66
N LYS A 215 -5.43 -4.40 33.86
CA LYS A 215 -5.21 -5.00 32.52
C LYS A 215 -5.09 -4.01 31.36
N PHE A 216 -5.28 -2.71 31.59
CA PHE A 216 -5.31 -1.75 30.48
C PHE A 216 -3.91 -1.31 30.07
N THR A 217 -3.61 -1.59 28.81
CA THR A 217 -2.32 -1.31 28.18
C THR A 217 -2.52 -0.76 26.78
N ALA A 218 -1.60 0.09 26.35
CA ALA A 218 -1.50 0.59 24.98
C ALA A 218 -0.88 -0.43 24.02
N ARG A 219 -0.47 -1.61 24.51
CA ARG A 219 -0.12 -2.73 23.63
C ARG A 219 -1.29 -3.08 22.71
N ASP A 220 -0.96 -3.33 21.46
CA ASP A 220 -1.94 -3.72 20.46
C ASP A 220 -2.32 -5.19 20.60
N GLY A 221 -3.53 -5.42 21.08
CA GLY A 221 -4.10 -6.76 21.18
C GLY A 221 -4.73 -7.26 19.89
N LYS A 222 -5.18 -6.36 19.00
CA LYS A 222 -5.87 -6.71 17.74
C LYS A 222 -4.88 -6.87 16.58
N GLY A 223 -3.84 -6.04 16.53
CA GLY A 223 -2.87 -5.94 15.44
C GLY A 223 -3.14 -4.78 14.47
N HIS A 224 -4.36 -4.23 14.46
CA HIS A 224 -4.79 -3.18 13.53
C HIS A 224 -3.95 -1.90 13.66
N GLY A 225 -3.79 -1.35 14.87
CA GLY A 225 -2.97 -0.16 15.13
C GLY A 225 -1.48 -0.33 14.83
N THR A 226 -0.95 -1.53 15.04
CA THR A 226 0.42 -1.90 14.62
C THR A 226 0.55 -1.88 13.09
N HIS A 227 -0.45 -2.43 12.41
CA HIS A 227 -0.50 -2.45 10.95
C HIS A 227 -0.59 -1.04 10.36
N THR A 228 -1.56 -0.24 10.81
CA THR A 228 -1.78 1.12 10.32
C THR A 228 -0.58 2.03 10.60
N SER A 229 -0.07 2.06 11.83
CA SER A 229 1.08 2.90 12.18
C SER A 229 2.37 2.54 11.43
N SER A 230 2.59 1.24 11.13
CA SER A 230 3.74 0.80 10.36
C SER A 230 3.61 1.08 8.85
N ILE A 231 2.39 1.20 8.30
CA ILE A 231 2.15 1.73 6.94
C ILE A 231 2.52 3.22 6.88
N ILE A 232 2.16 4.01 7.89
CA ILE A 232 2.49 5.45 7.93
C ILE A 232 4.00 5.62 7.95
N ALA A 233 4.63 5.03 8.96
CA ALA A 233 6.00 5.37 9.31
C ALA A 233 6.79 4.16 9.77
N GLY A 234 6.54 2.92 9.35
CA GLY A 234 7.45 1.81 9.68
C GLY A 234 8.89 2.10 9.25
N ASN A 235 9.87 1.79 10.09
CA ASN A 235 11.27 1.76 9.70
C ASN A 235 11.55 0.52 8.83
N HIS A 236 12.74 0.44 8.27
CA HIS A 236 13.15 -0.59 7.33
C HIS A 236 13.30 -1.94 8.01
N VAL A 237 12.52 -2.94 7.59
CA VAL A 237 12.59 -4.32 8.09
C VAL A 237 12.83 -5.29 6.95
N LYS A 238 14.05 -5.83 6.85
CA LYS A 238 14.43 -6.75 5.76
C LYS A 238 13.70 -8.08 5.86
N GLN A 239 13.48 -8.72 4.71
CA GLN A 239 12.87 -10.05 4.60
C GLN A 239 11.46 -10.16 5.23
N ALA A 240 10.73 -9.05 5.31
CA ALA A 240 9.32 -9.05 5.66
C ALA A 240 8.52 -9.81 4.59
N SER A 241 7.63 -10.70 5.02
CA SER A 241 6.75 -11.47 4.14
C SER A 241 5.52 -11.94 4.90
N PHE A 242 4.46 -12.27 4.17
CA PHE A 242 3.36 -13.07 4.71
C PHE A 242 3.61 -14.51 4.28
N PHE A 243 4.25 -15.31 5.14
CA PHE A 243 4.60 -16.70 4.86
C PHE A 243 5.22 -16.91 3.47
N GLY A 244 6.20 -16.08 3.10
CA GLY A 244 6.89 -16.12 1.79
C GLY A 244 6.24 -15.29 0.68
N TYR A 245 4.97 -14.92 0.82
CA TYR A 245 4.32 -13.98 -0.10
C TYR A 245 4.74 -12.54 0.16
N GLY A 246 4.83 -11.77 -0.92
CA GLY A 246 5.19 -10.36 -0.86
C GLY A 246 6.55 -10.12 -0.23
N THR A 247 7.49 -11.07 -0.33
CA THR A 247 8.81 -10.98 0.32
C THR A 247 9.58 -9.75 -0.18
N GLY A 248 10.16 -9.00 0.75
CA GLY A 248 11.02 -7.87 0.49
C GLY A 248 11.41 -7.23 1.81
N THR A 249 11.69 -5.95 1.82
CA THR A 249 11.88 -5.24 3.09
C THR A 249 10.63 -4.39 3.33
N ALA A 250 10.03 -4.38 4.52
CA ALA A 250 8.93 -3.47 4.88
C ALA A 250 9.46 -2.06 5.25
N ARG A 251 8.69 -1.00 5.00
CA ARG A 251 8.84 0.35 5.60
C ARG A 251 7.50 1.08 5.49
N GLY A 252 7.38 2.26 6.09
CA GLY A 252 6.24 3.15 5.93
C GLY A 252 6.42 4.14 4.79
N ILE A 253 5.35 4.88 4.47
CA ILE A 253 5.39 5.97 3.49
C ILE A 253 6.29 7.12 3.94
N ALA A 254 6.30 7.45 5.23
CA ALA A 254 7.19 8.44 5.85
C ALA A 254 8.13 7.77 6.87
N PRO A 255 9.18 7.05 6.43
CA PRO A 255 9.96 6.20 7.31
C PRO A 255 10.78 6.96 8.38
N LYS A 256 11.03 8.27 8.23
CA LYS A 256 11.67 9.11 9.26
C LYS A 256 10.67 9.94 10.10
N ALA A 257 9.38 9.89 9.81
CA ALA A 257 8.36 10.53 10.67
C ALA A 257 8.31 9.87 12.05
N ARG A 258 7.90 10.62 13.07
CA ARG A 258 7.73 10.15 14.44
C ARG A 258 6.30 9.63 14.62
N LEU A 259 6.13 8.60 15.45
CA LEU A 259 4.83 8.04 15.78
C LEU A 259 4.46 8.37 17.23
N ALA A 260 3.24 8.85 17.42
CA ALA A 260 2.58 8.95 18.71
C ALA A 260 1.28 8.15 18.67
N ILE A 261 1.11 7.21 19.59
CA ILE A 261 0.01 6.24 19.54
C ILE A 261 -1.01 6.54 20.64
N PHE A 262 -2.27 6.60 20.26
CA PHE A 262 -3.40 6.85 21.15
C PHE A 262 -4.39 5.70 20.98
N LYS A 263 -4.33 4.73 21.89
CA LYS A 263 -5.22 3.57 21.87
C LYS A 263 -6.61 3.93 22.36
N VAL A 264 -7.62 3.66 21.55
CA VAL A 264 -9.04 3.96 21.84
C VAL A 264 -9.97 2.77 21.57
N SER A 265 -9.43 1.68 21.01
CA SER A 265 -10.16 0.43 20.74
C SER A 265 -9.48 -0.77 21.40
N TRP A 266 -10.28 -1.78 21.77
CA TRP A 266 -9.90 -2.90 22.63
C TRP A 266 -10.24 -4.25 21.97
N GLU A 267 -9.62 -5.37 22.38
CA GLU A 267 -9.63 -6.66 21.64
C GLU A 267 -11.01 -7.18 21.21
N GLU A 268 -12.03 -7.04 22.05
CA GLU A 268 -13.36 -7.62 21.80
C GLU A 268 -14.43 -6.56 21.50
N GLN A 269 -14.06 -5.28 21.44
CA GLN A 269 -15.02 -4.18 21.47
C GLN A 269 -14.65 -3.07 20.48
N ASP A 270 -15.66 -2.52 19.83
CA ASP A 270 -15.54 -1.34 18.99
C ASP A 270 -15.15 -0.11 19.83
N PRO A 271 -14.45 0.88 19.23
CA PRO A 271 -14.08 2.09 19.95
C PRO A 271 -15.33 2.84 20.44
N TYR A 272 -15.27 3.33 21.68
CA TYR A 272 -16.26 4.27 22.18
C TYR A 272 -15.92 5.68 21.71
N GLU A 273 -16.94 6.40 21.23
CA GLU A 273 -16.83 7.79 20.77
C GLU A 273 -16.09 8.70 21.76
N SER A 274 -16.40 8.60 23.05
CA SER A 274 -15.77 9.41 24.10
C SER A 274 -14.26 9.15 24.24
N ASP A 275 -13.83 7.90 24.12
CA ASP A 275 -12.41 7.54 24.15
C ASP A 275 -11.69 8.01 22.87
N VAL A 276 -12.37 8.00 21.71
CA VAL A 276 -11.85 8.57 20.45
C VAL A 276 -11.62 10.07 20.57
N VAL A 277 -12.61 10.82 21.08
CA VAL A 277 -12.46 12.27 21.30
C VAL A 277 -11.31 12.57 22.26
N ALA A 278 -11.21 11.83 23.36
CA ALA A 278 -10.11 11.99 24.31
C ALA A 278 -8.74 11.71 23.68
N GLY A 279 -8.66 10.71 22.80
CA GLY A 279 -7.46 10.41 22.01
C GLY A 279 -7.07 11.56 21.08
N ILE A 280 -8.03 12.13 20.33
CA ILE A 280 -7.79 13.27 19.44
C ILE A 280 -7.38 14.52 20.24
N ASP A 281 -8.12 14.85 21.29
CA ASP A 281 -7.82 16.01 22.15
C ASP A 281 -6.41 15.94 22.72
N GLN A 282 -6.02 14.76 23.21
CA GLN A 282 -4.67 14.57 23.72
C GLN A 282 -3.60 14.62 22.63
N ALA A 283 -3.88 14.12 21.42
CA ALA A 283 -2.95 14.24 20.30
C ALA A 283 -2.66 15.71 19.96
N LEU A 284 -3.69 16.57 19.97
CA LEU A 284 -3.53 18.01 19.77
C LEU A 284 -2.71 18.64 20.90
N ALA A 285 -3.00 18.31 22.16
CA ALA A 285 -2.26 18.81 23.31
C ALA A 285 -0.77 18.41 23.28
N ASP A 286 -0.48 17.20 22.81
CA ASP A 286 0.88 16.66 22.70
C ASP A 286 1.69 17.27 21.53
N GLY A 287 1.00 17.92 20.58
CA GLY A 287 1.61 18.68 19.48
C GLY A 287 1.90 17.86 18.23
N VAL A 288 1.01 16.95 17.84
CA VAL A 288 1.09 16.22 16.56
C VAL A 288 0.86 17.15 15.37
N ASP A 289 1.41 16.81 14.19
CA ASP A 289 1.17 17.56 12.94
C ASP A 289 0.04 16.94 12.11
N ILE A 290 -0.07 15.61 12.18
CA ILE A 290 -0.99 14.80 11.40
C ILE A 290 -1.72 13.85 12.36
N ILE A 291 -3.02 13.65 12.17
CA ILE A 291 -3.81 12.61 12.81
C ILE A 291 -4.25 11.61 11.75
N SER A 292 -3.94 10.34 11.97
CA SER A 292 -4.41 9.20 11.19
C SER A 292 -5.48 8.46 11.97
N LEU A 293 -6.66 8.32 11.37
CA LEU A 293 -7.84 7.75 12.00
C LEU A 293 -8.47 6.71 11.05
N SER A 294 -8.20 5.44 11.32
CA SER A 294 -8.69 4.29 10.54
C SER A 294 -9.91 3.65 11.20
N LEU A 295 -10.88 4.49 11.56
CA LEU A 295 -12.17 4.14 12.18
C LEU A 295 -13.21 5.18 11.76
N GLY A 296 -14.48 4.95 12.04
CA GLY A 296 -15.53 5.92 11.74
C GLY A 296 -16.84 5.53 12.40
N PHE A 297 -17.73 6.49 12.53
CA PHE A 297 -19.08 6.31 13.06
C PHE A 297 -20.08 6.64 11.96
N SER A 298 -21.18 5.91 11.94
CA SER A 298 -22.25 6.06 10.95
C SER A 298 -23.54 6.49 11.63
N GLY A 299 -24.43 7.17 10.89
CA GLY A 299 -25.76 7.52 11.38
C GLY A 299 -25.83 8.80 12.22
N ALA A 300 -24.84 9.68 12.13
CA ALA A 300 -24.80 10.94 12.88
C ALA A 300 -24.52 12.15 11.98
N SER A 301 -25.28 13.22 12.19
CA SER A 301 -25.00 14.54 11.58
C SER A 301 -23.69 15.13 12.13
N LEU A 302 -23.06 16.10 11.45
CA LEU A 302 -21.72 16.61 11.84
C LEU A 302 -21.62 17.19 13.27
N TYR A 303 -22.73 17.67 13.84
CA TYR A 303 -22.77 18.22 15.21
C TYR A 303 -23.01 17.16 16.29
N GLU A 304 -23.29 15.92 15.88
CA GLU A 304 -23.40 14.74 16.74
C GLU A 304 -22.23 13.77 16.50
N ASP A 305 -21.52 13.89 15.37
CA ASP A 305 -20.32 13.12 15.07
C ASP A 305 -19.11 13.64 15.89
N PRO A 306 -18.61 12.86 16.86
CA PRO A 306 -17.48 13.24 17.70
C PRO A 306 -16.18 13.44 16.92
N VAL A 307 -15.97 12.65 15.87
CA VAL A 307 -14.78 12.74 15.00
C VAL A 307 -14.85 14.02 14.19
N ALA A 308 -16.04 14.41 13.71
CA ALA A 308 -16.24 15.69 13.03
C ALA A 308 -15.93 16.88 13.96
N ILE A 309 -16.46 16.87 15.18
CA ILE A 309 -16.24 17.95 16.17
C ILE A 309 -14.75 18.06 16.55
N ALA A 310 -14.13 16.93 16.90
CA ALA A 310 -12.73 16.91 17.33
C ALA A 310 -11.77 17.27 16.17
N SER A 311 -12.04 16.78 14.96
CA SER A 311 -11.23 17.10 13.77
C SER A 311 -11.38 18.57 13.33
N PHE A 312 -12.49 19.24 13.65
CA PHE A 312 -12.61 20.69 13.44
C PHE A 312 -11.58 21.45 14.30
N SER A 313 -11.43 21.03 15.55
CA SER A 313 -10.43 21.60 16.48
C SER A 313 -9.00 21.34 15.99
N ALA A 314 -8.75 20.16 15.41
CA ALA A 314 -7.47 19.84 14.79
C ALA A 314 -7.15 20.77 13.62
N MET A 315 -8.12 20.97 12.72
CA MET A 315 -7.98 21.88 11.58
C MET A 315 -7.69 23.32 12.04
N GLN A 316 -8.38 23.81 13.07
CA GLN A 316 -8.11 25.15 13.65
C GLN A 316 -6.69 25.29 14.19
N GLN A 317 -6.09 24.21 14.68
CA GLN A 317 -4.72 24.15 15.18
C GLN A 317 -3.70 23.78 14.11
N ASN A 318 -4.08 23.86 12.82
CA ASN A 318 -3.23 23.54 11.68
C ASN A 318 -2.74 22.07 11.64
N VAL A 319 -3.51 21.16 12.26
CA VAL A 319 -3.27 19.72 12.27
C VAL A 319 -4.12 19.06 11.18
N PHE A 320 -3.47 18.29 10.31
CA PHE A 320 -4.16 17.59 9.22
C PHE A 320 -4.79 16.28 9.72
N VAL A 321 -6.03 15.99 9.32
CA VAL A 321 -6.73 14.76 9.71
C VAL A 321 -7.06 13.92 8.47
N SER A 322 -6.60 12.68 8.47
CA SER A 322 -6.95 11.66 7.47
C SER A 322 -7.88 10.62 8.09
N CYS A 323 -8.97 10.31 7.40
CA CYS A 323 -9.96 9.33 7.81
C CYS A 323 -10.18 8.26 6.73
N SER A 324 -10.45 7.02 7.12
CA SER A 324 -10.94 5.98 6.22
C SER A 324 -12.38 6.28 5.74
N ALA A 325 -12.72 5.91 4.50
CA ALA A 325 -14.09 6.07 3.98
C ALA A 325 -15.09 5.02 4.49
N GLY A 326 -14.60 3.86 4.95
CA GLY A 326 -15.42 2.71 5.35
C GLY A 326 -15.31 1.54 4.37
N ASN A 327 -15.78 0.37 4.80
CA ASN A 327 -15.67 -0.90 4.05
C ASN A 327 -17.04 -1.47 3.64
N ASP A 328 -18.04 -0.59 3.55
CA ASP A 328 -19.46 -0.90 3.35
C ASP A 328 -19.88 -0.70 1.88
N GLY A 329 -18.92 -0.80 0.95
CA GLY A 329 -19.13 -0.53 -0.47
C GLY A 329 -20.19 -1.41 -1.13
N GLU A 330 -20.46 -2.60 -0.59
CA GLU A 330 -21.50 -3.51 -1.09
C GLU A 330 -22.92 -2.96 -0.93
N PHE A 331 -23.14 -1.99 -0.04
CA PHE A 331 -24.41 -1.29 0.12
C PHE A 331 -24.63 -0.16 -0.90
N GLY A 332 -23.67 0.08 -1.79
CA GLY A 332 -23.79 1.03 -2.90
C GLY A 332 -23.53 2.49 -2.50
N ILE A 333 -24.25 3.42 -3.13
CA ILE A 333 -24.08 4.87 -2.94
C ILE A 333 -24.49 5.29 -1.52
N GLY A 334 -23.81 6.28 -0.96
CA GLY A 334 -24.12 6.77 0.40
C GLY A 334 -23.69 5.83 1.53
N SER A 335 -22.75 4.92 1.27
CA SER A 335 -22.23 3.96 2.25
C SER A 335 -21.02 4.47 3.03
N LEU A 336 -20.46 5.63 2.68
CA LEU A 336 -19.28 6.16 3.35
C LEU A 336 -19.60 6.83 4.68
N HIS A 337 -18.70 6.65 5.64
CA HIS A 337 -18.62 7.46 6.86
C HIS A 337 -17.47 8.47 6.75
N ASN A 338 -17.28 9.29 7.80
CA ASN A 338 -16.24 10.33 7.83
C ASN A 338 -16.33 11.31 6.65
N GLY A 339 -17.54 11.59 6.16
CA GLY A 339 -17.80 12.57 5.11
C GLY A 339 -17.69 14.02 5.60
N ILE A 340 -16.56 14.33 6.23
CA ILE A 340 -16.34 15.56 7.00
C ILE A 340 -15.62 16.58 6.10
N PRO A 341 -16.16 17.80 5.91
CA PRO A 341 -15.56 18.78 5.01
C PRO A 341 -14.12 19.17 5.35
N TRP A 342 -13.73 19.24 6.63
CA TRP A 342 -12.40 19.65 7.09
C TRP A 342 -11.41 18.49 7.31
N SER A 343 -11.81 17.24 7.07
CA SER A 343 -10.92 16.07 7.03
C SER A 343 -10.73 15.57 5.60
N LEU A 344 -9.68 14.79 5.37
CA LEU A 344 -9.48 14.04 4.12
C LEU A 344 -9.96 12.60 4.30
N THR A 345 -10.92 12.17 3.48
CA THR A 345 -11.56 10.85 3.49
C THR A 345 -10.99 9.99 2.37
N VAL A 346 -10.48 8.81 2.72
CA VAL A 346 -9.67 7.96 1.83
C VAL A 346 -10.40 6.68 1.43
N ALA A 347 -10.59 6.48 0.12
CA ALA A 347 -11.03 5.21 -0.45
C ALA A 347 -9.87 4.21 -0.64
N ALA A 348 -10.20 2.93 -0.76
CA ALA A 348 -9.23 1.86 -0.90
C ALA A 348 -9.08 1.42 -2.36
N SER A 349 -7.83 1.28 -2.80
CA SER A 349 -7.48 0.73 -4.10
C SER A 349 -6.67 -0.58 -3.98
N SER A 350 -6.72 -1.36 -5.05
CA SER A 350 -5.77 -2.45 -5.30
C SER A 350 -4.45 -1.91 -5.85
N THR A 351 -3.36 -2.64 -5.64
CA THR A 351 -2.06 -2.36 -6.30
C THR A 351 -1.88 -3.26 -7.52
N ASP A 352 -0.81 -3.06 -8.29
CA ASP A 352 -0.43 -4.00 -9.36
C ASP A 352 0.34 -5.24 -8.85
N ARG A 353 0.29 -5.53 -7.54
CA ARG A 353 0.76 -6.76 -6.92
C ARG A 353 -0.39 -7.74 -6.71
N ARG A 354 -0.19 -8.99 -7.15
CA ARG A 354 -1.10 -10.12 -6.94
C ARG A 354 -0.37 -11.30 -6.31
N PHE A 355 -1.04 -12.04 -5.43
CA PHE A 355 -0.53 -13.28 -4.87
C PHE A 355 -0.98 -14.46 -5.72
N CYS A 356 -0.02 -15.24 -6.19
CA CYS A 356 -0.22 -16.16 -7.30
C CYS A 356 0.07 -17.60 -6.90
N GLY A 357 -0.66 -18.51 -7.53
CA GLY A 357 -0.36 -19.93 -7.58
C GLY A 357 -0.25 -20.35 -9.04
N THR A 358 0.85 -21.01 -9.41
CA THR A 358 0.99 -21.51 -10.79
C THR A 358 0.38 -22.90 -10.87
N LEU A 359 -0.73 -23.02 -11.60
CA LEU A 359 -1.38 -24.27 -11.95
C LEU A 359 -0.75 -24.80 -13.25
N CYS A 360 -0.10 -25.95 -13.17
CA CYS A 360 0.51 -26.64 -14.29
C CYS A 360 -0.33 -27.88 -14.63
N LEU A 361 -0.97 -27.91 -15.80
CA LEU A 361 -1.72 -29.07 -16.28
C LEU A 361 -0.77 -30.08 -16.93
N GLY A 362 -1.08 -31.38 -16.89
CA GLY A 362 -0.27 -32.43 -17.49
C GLY A 362 -0.11 -32.33 -19.01
N ASN A 363 -0.94 -31.54 -19.69
CA ASN A 363 -0.78 -31.20 -21.12
C ASN A 363 0.17 -30.02 -21.39
N GLY A 364 0.88 -29.51 -20.36
CA GLY A 364 1.85 -28.43 -20.48
C GLY A 364 1.27 -27.02 -20.35
N VAL A 365 -0.05 -26.86 -20.21
CA VAL A 365 -0.67 -25.54 -19.99
C VAL A 365 -0.35 -25.03 -18.59
N ASN A 366 0.11 -23.78 -18.51
CA ASN A 366 0.44 -23.11 -17.25
C ASN A 366 -0.45 -21.88 -17.05
N LEU A 367 -1.09 -21.79 -15.89
CA LEU A 367 -1.98 -20.69 -15.51
C LEU A 367 -1.55 -20.08 -14.19
N ASN A 368 -1.51 -18.74 -14.12
CA ASN A 368 -1.31 -18.04 -12.86
C ASN A 368 -2.68 -17.73 -12.25
N GLY A 369 -3.13 -18.60 -11.35
CA GLY A 369 -4.29 -18.31 -10.50
C GLY A 369 -3.88 -17.54 -9.25
N TRP A 370 -4.85 -17.28 -8.37
CA TRP A 370 -4.65 -16.59 -7.08
C TRP A 370 -4.63 -17.60 -5.93
N THR A 371 -3.72 -17.42 -4.97
CA THR A 371 -3.69 -18.20 -3.73
C THR A 371 -2.84 -17.49 -2.68
N LEU A 372 -3.21 -17.67 -1.42
CA LEU A 372 -2.46 -17.23 -0.25
C LEU A 372 -2.18 -18.38 0.72
N PHE A 373 -2.26 -19.64 0.24
CA PHE A 373 -1.99 -20.80 1.09
C PHE A 373 -0.61 -20.67 1.76
N PRO A 374 -0.52 -20.61 3.10
CA PRO A 374 0.63 -20.04 3.82
C PRO A 374 1.85 -21.00 3.91
N ALA A 375 1.95 -21.99 3.03
CA ALA A 375 3.06 -22.95 3.02
C ALA A 375 3.43 -23.41 1.61
N ARG A 376 4.64 -23.97 1.46
CA ARG A 376 5.09 -24.64 0.23
C ARG A 376 4.54 -26.06 0.17
N ALA A 377 3.22 -26.21 -0.03
CA ALA A 377 2.63 -27.53 -0.22
C ALA A 377 3.19 -28.21 -1.49
N VAL A 378 3.40 -29.52 -1.39
CA VAL A 378 3.88 -30.35 -2.50
C VAL A 378 2.68 -30.96 -3.21
N ILE A 379 2.16 -30.26 -4.22
CA ILE A 379 1.09 -30.75 -5.10
C ILE A 379 1.69 -30.96 -6.48
N LYS A 380 2.05 -32.22 -6.78
CA LYS A 380 2.72 -32.60 -8.02
C LYS A 380 1.97 -33.74 -8.72
N ASP A 381 1.79 -33.61 -10.03
CA ASP A 381 1.26 -34.59 -10.98
C ASP A 381 0.05 -35.37 -10.42
N SER A 382 -0.83 -34.67 -9.71
CA SER A 382 -1.94 -35.28 -8.98
C SER A 382 -3.18 -35.37 -9.89
N PRO A 383 -4.00 -36.43 -9.78
CA PRO A 383 -5.19 -36.60 -10.61
C PRO A 383 -6.10 -35.38 -10.54
N LEU A 384 -6.52 -34.86 -11.69
CA LEU A 384 -7.42 -33.72 -11.81
C LEU A 384 -8.84 -34.21 -12.00
N ILE A 385 -9.75 -33.79 -11.13
CA ILE A 385 -11.11 -34.33 -11.05
C ILE A 385 -12.12 -33.21 -11.32
N TYR A 386 -12.92 -33.41 -12.36
CA TYR A 386 -14.14 -32.63 -12.59
C TYR A 386 -15.33 -33.56 -12.79
N ASN A 387 -16.35 -33.37 -11.97
CA ASN A 387 -17.66 -33.94 -12.20
C ASN A 387 -18.71 -32.89 -11.81
N LYS A 388 -19.67 -32.65 -12.70
CA LYS A 388 -20.67 -31.60 -12.53
C LYS A 388 -21.46 -31.75 -11.23
N SER A 389 -21.79 -32.99 -10.84
CA SER A 389 -22.56 -33.29 -9.62
C SER A 389 -21.80 -33.05 -8.31
N ILE A 390 -20.46 -32.99 -8.36
CA ILE A 390 -19.60 -32.73 -7.19
C ILE A 390 -18.94 -31.34 -7.22
N SER A 391 -19.09 -30.60 -8.33
CA SER A 391 -18.43 -29.31 -8.56
C SER A 391 -18.89 -28.19 -7.63
N ALA A 392 -19.92 -28.43 -6.81
CA ALA A 392 -20.28 -27.56 -5.70
C ALA A 392 -19.28 -27.64 -4.53
N CYS A 393 -18.43 -28.67 -4.48
CA CYS A 393 -17.42 -28.93 -3.44
C CYS A 393 -17.95 -28.85 -2.01
N PHE A 394 -19.19 -29.28 -1.83
CA PHE A 394 -19.92 -29.34 -0.57
C PHE A 394 -21.03 -30.38 -0.71
N PRO A 395 -21.36 -31.17 0.33
CA PRO A 395 -20.70 -31.26 1.63
C PRO A 395 -19.50 -32.24 1.63
N VAL A 396 -18.84 -32.42 2.77
CA VAL A 396 -17.61 -33.24 2.92
C VAL A 396 -17.81 -34.69 2.46
N GLU A 397 -18.98 -35.28 2.73
CA GLU A 397 -19.31 -36.68 2.41
C GLU A 397 -19.29 -36.95 0.90
N LEU A 398 -19.50 -35.92 0.08
CA LEU A 398 -19.43 -36.03 -1.37
C LEU A 398 -17.97 -36.00 -1.86
N LEU A 399 -17.12 -35.20 -1.22
CA LEU A 399 -15.70 -35.09 -1.53
C LEU A 399 -14.91 -36.32 -1.07
N ASP A 400 -15.29 -36.94 0.05
CA ASP A 400 -14.63 -38.14 0.59
C ASP A 400 -14.81 -39.40 -0.26
N LYS A 401 -15.78 -39.39 -1.17
CA LYS A 401 -15.97 -40.44 -2.18
C LYS A 401 -14.90 -40.40 -3.28
N LEU A 402 -14.13 -39.32 -3.38
CA LEU A 402 -13.05 -39.19 -4.34
C LEU A 402 -11.80 -39.94 -3.86
N SER A 403 -11.10 -40.61 -4.77
CA SER A 403 -9.87 -41.35 -4.51
C SER A 403 -8.64 -40.45 -4.28
N GLY A 404 -8.84 -39.25 -3.72
CA GLY A 404 -7.85 -38.17 -3.63
C GLY A 404 -7.69 -37.38 -4.93
N GLY A 405 -6.71 -36.48 -4.99
CA GLY A 405 -6.43 -35.65 -6.18
C GLY A 405 -6.86 -34.18 -6.02
N ILE A 406 -6.97 -33.47 -7.14
CA ILE A 406 -7.29 -32.04 -7.22
C ILE A 406 -8.71 -31.90 -7.76
N VAL A 407 -9.63 -31.37 -6.95
CA VAL A 407 -11.04 -31.18 -7.35
C VAL A 407 -11.27 -29.78 -7.92
N ILE A 408 -12.08 -29.66 -8.96
CA ILE A 408 -12.51 -28.37 -9.52
C ILE A 408 -13.87 -27.97 -8.92
N CYS A 409 -13.90 -26.80 -8.28
CA CYS A 409 -15.02 -26.23 -7.55
C CYS A 409 -15.55 -24.98 -8.23
N ASN A 410 -16.84 -24.92 -8.53
CA ASN A 410 -17.51 -23.72 -9.01
C ASN A 410 -17.95 -22.86 -7.82
N VAL A 411 -17.48 -21.61 -7.77
CA VAL A 411 -17.77 -20.68 -6.68
C VAL A 411 -18.76 -19.64 -7.16
N SER A 412 -19.94 -19.57 -6.54
CA SER A 412 -20.94 -18.56 -6.87
C SER A 412 -20.67 -17.20 -6.22
N LYS A 413 -20.17 -17.20 -4.98
CA LYS A 413 -19.90 -16.01 -4.16
C LYS A 413 -18.90 -16.31 -3.05
N PHE A 414 -18.36 -15.29 -2.40
CA PHE A 414 -17.39 -15.41 -1.31
C PHE A 414 -17.84 -16.32 -0.15
N SER A 415 -19.09 -16.21 0.31
CA SER A 415 -19.60 -17.12 1.35
C SER A 415 -19.61 -18.59 0.91
N ALA A 416 -19.83 -18.87 -0.38
CA ALA A 416 -19.70 -20.23 -0.93
C ALA A 416 -18.23 -20.68 -0.97
N PHE A 417 -17.30 -19.77 -1.31
CA PHE A 417 -15.87 -20.05 -1.26
C PHE A 417 -15.42 -20.48 0.14
N LEU A 418 -15.84 -19.78 1.20
CA LEU A 418 -15.51 -20.15 2.58
C LEU A 418 -16.05 -21.53 2.97
N ALA A 419 -17.31 -21.82 2.63
CA ALA A 419 -17.91 -23.14 2.90
C ALA A 419 -17.21 -24.28 2.13
N GLN A 420 -16.84 -24.03 0.87
CA GLN A 420 -16.09 -24.97 0.04
C GLN A 420 -14.67 -25.16 0.57
N MET A 421 -13.96 -24.09 0.94
CA MET A 421 -12.63 -24.16 1.55
C MET A 421 -12.64 -25.01 2.81
N SER A 422 -13.61 -24.77 3.71
CA SER A 422 -13.79 -25.56 4.93
C SER A 422 -14.06 -27.04 4.61
N SER A 423 -14.92 -27.33 3.64
CA SER A 423 -15.25 -28.72 3.25
C SER A 423 -14.06 -29.44 2.61
N VAL A 424 -13.36 -28.77 1.70
CA VAL A 424 -12.14 -29.26 1.08
C VAL A 424 -11.10 -29.57 2.15
N SER A 425 -10.90 -28.68 3.13
CA SER A 425 -9.93 -28.85 4.22
C SER A 425 -10.21 -30.04 5.15
N LYS A 426 -11.47 -30.49 5.21
CA LYS A 426 -11.93 -31.62 6.05
C LYS A 426 -12.08 -32.92 5.26
N SER A 427 -11.83 -32.90 3.95
CA SER A 427 -12.01 -34.05 3.06
C SER A 427 -10.69 -34.74 2.72
N ARG A 428 -10.77 -35.85 1.99
CA ARG A 428 -9.59 -36.62 1.50
C ARG A 428 -8.92 -36.06 0.23
N VAL A 429 -9.39 -34.93 -0.31
CA VAL A 429 -8.77 -34.33 -1.51
C VAL A 429 -7.42 -33.71 -1.20
N LYS A 430 -6.49 -33.72 -2.17
CA LYS A 430 -5.13 -33.17 -2.01
C LYS A 430 -5.09 -31.65 -2.18
N ALA A 431 -5.92 -31.10 -3.05
CA ALA A 431 -6.05 -29.68 -3.29
C ALA A 431 -7.37 -29.36 -4.01
N ALA A 432 -7.69 -28.07 -4.18
CA ALA A 432 -8.81 -27.62 -4.98
C ALA A 432 -8.46 -26.50 -5.97
N ILE A 433 -9.13 -26.48 -7.11
CA ILE A 433 -9.16 -25.37 -8.06
C ILE A 433 -10.54 -24.71 -7.93
N PHE A 434 -10.56 -23.46 -7.47
CA PHE A 434 -11.78 -22.69 -7.29
C PHE A 434 -12.01 -21.80 -8.50
N VAL A 435 -13.16 -21.90 -9.13
CA VAL A 435 -13.54 -21.09 -10.29
C VAL A 435 -14.37 -19.91 -9.81
N SER A 436 -13.78 -18.71 -9.82
CA SER A 436 -14.46 -17.50 -9.38
C SER A 436 -13.87 -16.23 -10.00
N SER A 437 -14.70 -15.22 -10.11
CA SER A 437 -14.30 -13.82 -10.34
C SER A 437 -14.85 -12.90 -9.25
N ASP A 438 -15.30 -13.44 -8.11
CA ASP A 438 -15.79 -12.65 -6.99
C ASP A 438 -14.65 -11.81 -6.40
N PRO A 439 -14.77 -10.48 -6.40
CA PRO A 439 -13.70 -9.60 -5.95
C PRO A 439 -13.38 -9.71 -4.45
N GLN A 440 -14.33 -10.13 -3.62
CA GLN A 440 -14.10 -10.30 -2.18
C GLN A 440 -13.05 -11.38 -1.90
N ILE A 441 -12.98 -12.44 -2.71
CA ILE A 441 -11.96 -13.49 -2.58
C ILE A 441 -10.54 -12.90 -2.70
N PHE A 442 -10.34 -11.93 -3.61
CA PHE A 442 -9.03 -11.33 -3.84
C PHE A 442 -8.67 -10.23 -2.84
N ALA A 443 -9.57 -9.91 -1.91
CA ALA A 443 -9.35 -8.96 -0.83
C ALA A 443 -9.00 -9.65 0.50
N GLU A 444 -9.15 -10.97 0.61
CA GLU A 444 -8.99 -11.69 1.86
C GLU A 444 -7.70 -12.52 1.91
N ALA A 445 -7.10 -12.62 3.10
CA ALA A 445 -5.88 -13.40 3.29
C ALA A 445 -6.13 -14.89 3.61
N SER A 446 -7.38 -15.26 3.88
CA SER A 446 -7.75 -16.61 4.32
C SER A 446 -7.67 -17.64 3.18
N PHE A 447 -6.78 -18.62 3.36
CA PHE A 447 -6.59 -19.72 2.42
C PHE A 447 -6.07 -20.97 3.15
N GLU A 448 -6.98 -21.68 3.83
CA GLU A 448 -6.61 -22.67 4.85
C GLU A 448 -6.09 -24.01 4.29
N TYR A 449 -6.33 -24.29 3.01
CA TYR A 449 -5.99 -25.58 2.40
C TYR A 449 -5.35 -25.41 1.02
N PRO A 450 -4.46 -26.31 0.56
CA PRO A 450 -3.83 -26.18 -0.76
C PRO A 450 -4.85 -26.00 -1.88
N GLY A 451 -4.71 -24.93 -2.65
CA GLY A 451 -5.58 -24.66 -3.78
C GLY A 451 -5.27 -23.37 -4.50
N VAL A 452 -5.99 -23.15 -5.60
CA VAL A 452 -5.82 -21.96 -6.45
C VAL A 452 -7.16 -21.49 -6.98
N VAL A 453 -7.38 -20.18 -7.01
CA VAL A 453 -8.54 -19.54 -7.62
C VAL A 453 -8.20 -19.12 -9.05
N ILE A 454 -9.01 -19.55 -10.02
CA ILE A 454 -8.87 -19.17 -11.43
C ILE A 454 -10.12 -18.48 -11.93
N SER A 455 -9.99 -17.68 -12.97
CA SER A 455 -11.13 -16.99 -13.59
C SER A 455 -12.04 -17.99 -14.31
N PRO A 456 -13.33 -17.65 -14.52
CA PRO A 456 -14.23 -18.45 -15.34
C PRO A 456 -13.71 -18.67 -16.78
N SER A 457 -12.97 -17.71 -17.35
CA SER A 457 -12.36 -17.86 -18.67
C SER A 457 -11.26 -18.91 -18.68
N ASP A 458 -10.41 -18.92 -17.65
CA ASP A 458 -9.34 -19.91 -17.50
C ASP A 458 -9.90 -21.29 -17.16
N ALA A 459 -11.01 -21.35 -16.44
CA ALA A 459 -11.66 -22.60 -16.06
C ALA A 459 -12.19 -23.40 -17.26
N ALA A 460 -12.63 -22.72 -18.33
CA ALA A 460 -13.17 -23.40 -19.51
C ALA A 460 -12.16 -24.40 -20.13
N GLN A 461 -10.89 -24.01 -20.24
CA GLN A 461 -9.83 -24.89 -20.75
C GLN A 461 -9.43 -25.97 -19.73
N VAL A 462 -9.42 -25.66 -18.43
CA VAL A 462 -9.08 -26.60 -17.36
C VAL A 462 -10.14 -27.72 -17.27
N ILE A 463 -11.42 -27.36 -17.31
CA ILE A 463 -12.54 -28.31 -17.29
C ILE A 463 -12.54 -29.16 -18.56
N LYS A 464 -12.31 -28.56 -19.74
CA LYS A 464 -12.19 -29.30 -21.00
C LYS A 464 -11.07 -30.35 -20.88
N TYR A 465 -9.89 -29.94 -20.43
CA TYR A 465 -8.75 -30.84 -20.23
C TYR A 465 -9.08 -32.00 -19.27
N ALA A 466 -9.75 -31.71 -18.15
CA ALA A 466 -10.17 -32.71 -17.17
C ALA A 466 -11.17 -33.74 -17.73
N LEU A 467 -12.03 -33.35 -18.69
CA LEU A 467 -13.05 -34.22 -19.26
C LEU A 467 -12.56 -35.05 -20.45
N THR A 468 -11.62 -34.54 -21.24
CA THR A 468 -11.24 -35.16 -22.53
C THR A 468 -9.95 -35.96 -22.49
N SER A 469 -9.11 -35.78 -21.49
CA SER A 469 -7.77 -36.39 -21.45
C SER A 469 -7.79 -37.73 -20.72
N TYR A 470 -6.98 -38.68 -21.18
CA TYR A 470 -6.73 -39.92 -20.44
C TYR A 470 -5.88 -39.61 -19.20
N GLN A 471 -6.41 -39.88 -18.00
CA GLN A 471 -5.76 -39.62 -16.70
C GLN A 471 -5.24 -38.17 -16.55
N PRO A 472 -6.13 -37.17 -16.56
CA PRO A 472 -5.72 -35.77 -16.43
C PRO A 472 -5.04 -35.54 -15.08
N SER A 473 -3.97 -34.74 -15.08
CA SER A 473 -3.20 -34.43 -13.88
C SER A 473 -2.87 -32.94 -13.81
N ALA A 474 -2.57 -32.46 -12.61
CA ALA A 474 -2.07 -31.11 -12.41
C ALA A 474 -1.11 -31.00 -11.21
N SER A 475 -0.30 -29.96 -11.25
CA SER A 475 0.58 -29.52 -10.17
C SER A 475 0.25 -28.07 -9.79
N ILE A 476 0.46 -27.70 -8.52
CA ILE A 476 0.24 -26.33 -8.04
C ILE A 476 1.49 -25.85 -7.30
N GLN A 477 2.00 -24.69 -7.71
CA GLN A 477 3.10 -24.00 -7.03
C GLN A 477 2.56 -22.83 -6.20
N PHE A 478 3.04 -22.69 -4.97
CA PHE A 478 2.60 -21.68 -3.99
C PHE A 478 3.68 -20.63 -3.70
N GLN A 479 3.36 -19.64 -2.86
CA GLN A 479 4.28 -18.58 -2.41
C GLN A 479 4.91 -17.75 -3.54
N LYS A 480 4.16 -17.56 -4.63
CA LYS A 480 4.56 -16.68 -5.74
C LYS A 480 3.89 -15.32 -5.60
N THR A 481 4.67 -14.26 -5.83
CA THR A 481 4.15 -12.89 -5.91
C THR A 481 4.32 -12.40 -7.33
N CYS A 482 3.21 -12.04 -7.98
CA CYS A 482 3.20 -11.43 -9.30
C CYS A 482 3.14 -9.91 -9.15
N LEU A 483 3.97 -9.19 -9.90
CA LEU A 483 3.95 -7.74 -9.99
C LEU A 483 3.52 -7.32 -11.39
N HIS A 484 3.19 -6.03 -11.56
CA HIS A 484 2.79 -5.44 -12.84
C HIS A 484 1.51 -6.05 -13.43
N SER A 485 0.55 -6.41 -12.56
CA SER A 485 -0.78 -6.74 -13.04
C SER A 485 -1.39 -5.51 -13.73
N LYS A 486 -1.93 -5.72 -14.93
CA LYS A 486 -2.57 -4.65 -15.70
C LYS A 486 -3.86 -4.19 -15.00
N ARG A 487 -4.26 -2.96 -15.31
CA ARG A 487 -5.47 -2.30 -14.75
C ARG A 487 -5.42 -2.14 -13.24
N ALA A 488 -4.26 -1.71 -12.74
CA ALA A 488 -4.12 -1.27 -11.36
C ALA A 488 -3.68 0.21 -11.33
N PRO A 489 -4.17 1.02 -10.38
CA PRO A 489 -5.12 0.62 -9.34
C PRO A 489 -6.54 0.44 -9.87
N GLY A 490 -7.32 -0.38 -9.16
CA GLY A 490 -8.79 -0.43 -9.26
C GLY A 490 -9.41 -0.20 -7.89
N VAL A 491 -10.56 0.48 -7.83
CA VAL A 491 -11.28 0.75 -6.57
C VAL A 491 -11.73 -0.58 -5.98
N ALA A 492 -11.40 -0.82 -4.71
CA ALA A 492 -11.76 -2.04 -4.03
C ALA A 492 -13.28 -2.20 -3.90
N SER A 493 -13.79 -3.42 -4.05
CA SER A 493 -15.22 -3.70 -3.99
C SER A 493 -15.86 -3.24 -2.68
N TYR A 494 -15.16 -3.48 -1.56
CA TYR A 494 -15.56 -3.09 -0.21
C TYR A 494 -15.44 -1.58 0.06
N SER A 495 -14.70 -0.80 -0.74
CA SER A 495 -14.52 0.62 -0.42
C SER A 495 -15.87 1.36 -0.45
N SER A 496 -16.25 2.00 0.67
CA SER A 496 -17.50 2.76 0.76
C SER A 496 -17.53 3.91 -0.25
N ARG A 497 -18.75 4.27 -0.69
CA ARG A 497 -19.00 5.20 -1.80
C ARG A 497 -19.85 6.39 -1.37
N GLY A 498 -19.61 7.53 -2.00
CA GLY A 498 -20.37 8.76 -1.79
C GLY A 498 -21.72 8.79 -2.52
N PRO A 499 -22.45 9.92 -2.46
CA PRO A 499 -22.15 11.12 -1.67
C PRO A 499 -22.13 10.85 -0.17
N ALA A 500 -21.51 11.72 0.63
CA ALA A 500 -21.50 11.56 2.08
C ALA A 500 -22.90 11.81 2.69
N PRO A 501 -23.48 10.86 3.45
CA PRO A 501 -24.73 11.13 4.18
C PRO A 501 -24.60 12.25 5.22
N SER A 502 -23.42 12.42 5.81
CA SER A 502 -23.12 13.47 6.80
C SER A 502 -23.13 14.88 6.23
N PHE A 503 -22.69 15.06 4.97
CA PHE A 503 -22.63 16.37 4.31
C PHE A 503 -22.51 16.22 2.78
N PRO A 504 -23.62 15.95 2.05
CA PRO A 504 -23.56 15.56 0.64
C PRO A 504 -23.14 16.69 -0.32
N GLN A 505 -23.14 17.95 0.12
CA GLN A 505 -22.76 19.11 -0.70
C GLN A 505 -21.25 19.19 -1.00
N ILE A 506 -20.43 18.39 -0.29
CA ILE A 506 -19.00 18.24 -0.56
C ILE A 506 -18.75 16.82 -1.07
N LEU A 507 -18.03 16.71 -2.19
CA LEU A 507 -17.72 15.44 -2.82
C LEU A 507 -16.81 14.60 -1.91
N LYS A 508 -17.22 13.36 -1.64
CA LYS A 508 -16.44 12.36 -0.91
C LYS A 508 -16.54 10.99 -1.60
N PRO A 509 -15.53 10.11 -1.47
CA PRO A 509 -14.22 10.33 -0.82
C PRO A 509 -13.37 11.37 -1.57
N ASP A 510 -12.29 11.89 -0.98
CA ASP A 510 -11.47 12.93 -1.62
C ASP A 510 -10.51 12.34 -2.66
N LEU A 511 -9.92 11.19 -2.34
CA LEU A 511 -9.00 10.43 -3.18
C LEU A 511 -8.93 8.97 -2.69
N MET A 512 -8.16 8.13 -3.37
CA MET A 512 -7.89 6.75 -2.94
C MET A 512 -6.39 6.46 -2.82
N ALA A 513 -6.07 5.40 -2.08
CA ALA A 513 -4.72 4.92 -1.88
C ALA A 513 -4.70 3.39 -1.66
N PRO A 514 -3.53 2.73 -1.68
CA PRO A 514 -3.43 1.29 -1.57
C PRO A 514 -4.07 0.77 -0.28
N GLY A 515 -5.13 -0.02 -0.41
CA GLY A 515 -5.89 -0.55 0.72
C GLY A 515 -6.07 -2.07 0.69
N THR A 516 -5.87 -2.73 -0.46
CA THR A 516 -6.09 -4.19 -0.59
C THR A 516 -4.80 -4.98 -0.38
N LEU A 517 -4.83 -5.94 0.55
CA LEU A 517 -3.76 -6.88 0.91
C LEU A 517 -2.41 -6.17 1.06
N VAL A 518 -2.39 -5.15 1.91
CA VAL A 518 -1.20 -4.39 2.28
C VAL A 518 -0.40 -5.19 3.31
N LEU A 519 0.90 -5.34 3.08
CA LEU A 519 1.80 -6.04 4.00
C LEU A 519 2.38 -5.02 4.98
N ALA A 520 2.11 -5.19 6.28
CA ALA A 520 2.65 -4.34 7.33
C ALA A 520 2.83 -5.11 8.63
N ALA A 521 3.42 -4.46 9.64
CA ALA A 521 3.71 -5.10 10.92
C ALA A 521 2.43 -5.55 11.62
N TRP A 522 2.54 -6.61 12.42
CA TRP A 522 1.42 -7.18 13.17
C TRP A 522 1.86 -7.58 14.59
N ASN A 523 0.88 -7.93 15.42
CA ASN A 523 1.14 -8.56 16.70
C ASN A 523 1.44 -10.07 16.49
N PRO A 524 2.67 -10.54 16.77
CA PRO A 524 3.07 -11.93 16.55
C PRO A 524 2.43 -12.93 17.53
N THR A 525 1.70 -12.47 18.55
CA THR A 525 0.98 -13.35 19.49
C THR A 525 -0.41 -13.74 19.02
N LYS A 526 -0.92 -13.16 17.92
CA LYS A 526 -2.23 -13.48 17.36
C LYS A 526 -2.06 -14.22 16.03
N PRO A 527 -2.91 -15.22 15.73
CA PRO A 527 -2.87 -15.91 14.46
C PRO A 527 -3.33 -15.00 13.33
N VAL A 528 -2.70 -15.13 12.17
CA VAL A 528 -2.99 -14.37 10.93
C VAL A 528 -3.31 -15.29 9.75
N ALA A 529 -3.03 -16.59 9.88
CA ALA A 529 -3.38 -17.60 8.90
C ALA A 529 -3.59 -18.95 9.59
N SER A 530 -4.21 -19.89 8.88
CA SER A 530 -4.44 -21.26 9.32
C SER A 530 -4.00 -22.26 8.24
N ILE A 531 -3.64 -23.46 8.67
CA ILE A 531 -3.49 -24.63 7.80
C ILE A 531 -4.44 -25.71 8.30
N GLY A 532 -5.44 -26.03 7.50
CA GLY A 532 -6.58 -26.83 7.95
C GLY A 532 -7.32 -26.18 9.12
N PHE A 533 -8.13 -26.97 9.81
CA PHE A 533 -8.99 -26.48 10.90
C PHE A 533 -8.29 -26.40 12.26
N ASN A 534 -7.03 -26.86 12.37
CA ASN A 534 -6.36 -27.09 13.66
C ASN A 534 -4.96 -26.47 13.80
N ILE A 535 -4.35 -25.94 12.74
CA ILE A 535 -3.03 -25.30 12.81
C ILE A 535 -3.20 -23.80 12.61
N GLN A 536 -2.89 -23.03 13.65
CA GLN A 536 -2.91 -21.57 13.64
C GLN A 536 -1.48 -21.04 13.48
N LEU A 537 -1.28 -20.07 12.60
CA LEU A 537 0.02 -19.49 12.28
C LEU A 537 0.04 -18.00 12.65
N SER A 538 1.05 -17.58 13.42
CA SER A 538 1.31 -16.16 13.68
C SER A 538 2.53 -15.68 12.89
N SER A 539 2.66 -14.35 12.77
CA SER A 539 3.73 -13.69 12.02
C SER A 539 3.92 -12.27 12.52
N ASP A 540 5.15 -11.74 12.43
CA ASP A 540 5.47 -10.32 12.67
C ASP A 540 4.85 -9.39 11.62
N PHE A 541 4.39 -9.95 10.48
CA PHE A 541 3.80 -9.22 9.36
C PHE A 541 2.52 -9.90 8.87
N ASN A 542 1.52 -9.08 8.53
CA ASN A 542 0.23 -9.54 8.03
C ASN A 542 -0.17 -8.83 6.71
N LEU A 543 -0.94 -9.52 5.87
CA LEU A 543 -1.68 -8.92 4.76
C LEU A 543 -3.08 -8.57 5.24
N ALA A 544 -3.43 -7.29 5.21
CA ALA A 544 -4.77 -6.82 5.57
C ALA A 544 -5.35 -5.95 4.46
N SER A 545 -6.68 -5.96 4.37
CA SER A 545 -7.45 -5.14 3.42
C SER A 545 -8.39 -4.20 4.14
N GLY A 546 -8.57 -3.00 3.60
CA GLY A 546 -9.51 -2.02 4.11
C GLY A 546 -9.14 -0.59 3.74
N THR A 547 -10.12 0.31 3.79
CA THR A 547 -9.86 1.75 3.82
C THR A 547 -9.01 2.15 5.03
N SER A 548 -9.01 1.32 6.08
CA SER A 548 -8.08 1.39 7.21
C SER A 548 -6.60 1.27 6.83
N MET A 549 -6.26 0.59 5.73
CA MET A 549 -4.89 0.50 5.21
C MET A 549 -4.60 1.62 4.20
N ALA A 550 -5.63 2.15 3.54
CA ALA A 550 -5.48 3.29 2.62
C ALA A 550 -5.25 4.62 3.36
N CYS A 551 -6.01 4.88 4.43
CA CYS A 551 -5.86 6.05 5.30
C CYS A 551 -4.41 6.32 5.78
N PRO A 552 -3.66 5.32 6.31
CA PRO A 552 -2.29 5.52 6.75
C PRO A 552 -1.31 5.78 5.59
N HIS A 553 -1.58 5.30 4.36
CA HIS A 553 -0.78 5.71 3.20
C HIS A 553 -0.87 7.22 2.99
N VAL A 554 -2.09 7.76 2.98
CA VAL A 554 -2.33 9.20 2.79
C VAL A 554 -1.82 10.01 3.97
N SER A 555 -1.94 9.50 5.19
CA SER A 555 -1.36 10.12 6.39
C SER A 555 0.15 10.23 6.29
N GLY A 556 0.81 9.20 5.74
CA GLY A 556 2.25 9.23 5.44
C GLY A 556 2.60 10.25 4.35
N VAL A 557 1.82 10.33 3.26
CA VAL A 557 2.03 11.36 2.21
C VAL A 557 1.85 12.76 2.79
N ALA A 558 0.82 12.99 3.60
CA ALA A 558 0.58 14.25 4.28
C ALA A 558 1.74 14.62 5.23
N ALA A 559 2.31 13.65 5.94
CA ALA A 559 3.49 13.87 6.77
C ALA A 559 4.72 14.29 5.94
N LEU A 560 4.96 13.63 4.80
CA LEU A 560 6.03 14.04 3.89
C LEU A 560 5.77 15.45 3.33
N LEU A 561 4.55 15.78 2.91
CA LEU A 561 4.19 17.10 2.42
C LEU A 561 4.36 18.18 3.49
N LYS A 562 3.99 17.89 4.75
CA LYS A 562 4.24 18.80 5.87
C LYS A 562 5.73 18.98 6.16
N GLY A 563 6.55 17.95 5.95
CA GLY A 563 8.01 18.06 6.03
C GLY A 563 8.62 18.92 4.93
N ALA A 564 8.09 18.81 3.70
CA ALA A 564 8.56 19.59 2.55
C ALA A 564 8.02 21.04 2.54
N HIS A 565 6.80 21.25 3.05
CA HIS A 565 6.12 22.55 3.13
C HIS A 565 5.54 22.77 4.54
N PRO A 566 6.38 23.11 5.53
CA PRO A 566 5.95 23.27 6.92
C PRO A 566 4.86 24.32 7.13
N GLU A 567 4.79 25.33 6.25
CA GLU A 567 3.84 26.43 6.31
C GLU A 567 2.44 26.07 5.78
N TRP A 568 2.30 24.98 5.03
CA TRP A 568 1.02 24.62 4.43
C TRP A 568 -0.04 24.28 5.48
N SER A 569 -1.26 24.78 5.21
CA SER A 569 -2.46 24.44 5.96
C SER A 569 -2.94 23.02 5.65
N PRO A 570 -3.79 22.42 6.50
CA PRO A 570 -4.47 21.17 6.17
C PRO A 570 -5.21 21.21 4.83
N ALA A 571 -5.83 22.35 4.49
CA ALA A 571 -6.54 22.53 3.23
C ALA A 571 -5.58 22.57 2.03
N ALA A 572 -4.41 23.22 2.17
CA ALA A 572 -3.37 23.25 1.16
C ALA A 572 -2.78 21.85 0.90
N ILE A 573 -2.48 21.09 1.97
CA ILE A 573 -1.99 19.71 1.89
C ILE A 573 -3.03 18.80 1.21
N ARG A 574 -4.30 18.89 1.60
CA ARG A 574 -5.40 18.17 0.92
C ARG A 574 -5.46 18.57 -0.55
N SER A 575 -5.45 19.86 -0.84
CA SER A 575 -5.54 20.35 -2.22
C SER A 575 -4.41 19.78 -3.08
N ALA A 576 -3.17 19.81 -2.60
CA ALA A 576 -2.03 19.32 -3.35
C ALA A 576 -2.17 17.83 -3.70
N MET A 577 -2.66 17.00 -2.77
CA MET A 577 -2.91 15.58 -3.03
C MET A 577 -4.09 15.34 -3.97
N VAL A 578 -5.20 16.06 -3.78
CA VAL A 578 -6.41 15.89 -4.58
C VAL A 578 -6.19 16.35 -6.03
N THR A 579 -5.56 17.51 -6.23
CA THR A 579 -5.43 18.10 -7.58
C THR A 579 -4.40 17.41 -8.46
N THR A 580 -3.51 16.63 -7.86
CA THR A 580 -2.43 15.89 -8.55
C THR A 580 -2.67 14.37 -8.56
N ALA A 581 -3.74 13.90 -7.92
CA ALA A 581 -4.14 12.50 -7.93
C ALA A 581 -4.33 11.98 -9.35
N ASN A 582 -3.91 10.73 -9.59
CA ASN A 582 -3.97 10.11 -10.91
C ASN A 582 -5.32 9.40 -11.11
N PRO A 583 -6.16 9.82 -12.08
CA PRO A 583 -7.43 9.16 -12.39
C PRO A 583 -7.27 7.96 -13.32
N LEU A 584 -6.04 7.61 -13.72
CA LEU A 584 -5.72 6.56 -14.67
C LEU A 584 -5.01 5.37 -14.01
N ASP A 585 -5.24 4.19 -14.57
CA ASP A 585 -4.53 2.97 -14.23
C ASP A 585 -3.16 2.88 -14.93
N ASN A 586 -2.39 1.85 -14.60
CA ASN A 586 -1.08 1.57 -15.18
C ASN A 586 -1.11 1.17 -16.67
N THR A 587 -2.28 1.15 -17.31
CA THR A 587 -2.44 0.99 -18.75
C THR A 587 -2.82 2.32 -19.45
N GLY A 588 -2.88 3.41 -18.70
CA GLY A 588 -3.28 4.73 -19.19
C GLY A 588 -4.78 4.89 -19.39
N ASN A 589 -5.60 3.93 -18.93
CA ASN A 589 -7.05 3.99 -19.04
C ASN A 589 -7.67 4.51 -17.73
N PRO A 590 -8.90 5.04 -17.75
CA PRO A 590 -9.61 5.41 -16.52
C PRO A 590 -9.68 4.25 -15.53
N ILE A 591 -9.43 4.54 -14.26
CA ILE A 591 -9.49 3.57 -13.16
C ILE A 591 -10.87 2.91 -13.13
N GLN A 592 -10.88 1.60 -12.84
CA GLN A 592 -12.11 0.80 -12.79
C GLN A 592 -12.59 0.60 -11.35
N ASP A 593 -13.90 0.51 -11.17
CA ASP A 593 -14.54 0.11 -9.91
C ASP A 593 -14.77 -1.42 -9.92
N ILE A 594 -13.97 -2.15 -9.14
CA ILE A 594 -13.98 -3.61 -9.10
C ILE A 594 -15.32 -4.12 -8.53
N GLY A 595 -15.92 -3.39 -7.58
CA GLY A 595 -17.22 -3.74 -6.98
C GLY A 595 -18.40 -3.53 -7.92
N LEU A 596 -18.25 -2.67 -8.93
CA LEU A 596 -19.29 -2.37 -9.92
C LEU A 596 -18.94 -2.97 -11.28
N ASN A 597 -18.61 -4.26 -11.30
CA ASN A 597 -18.30 -5.03 -12.52
C ASN A 597 -17.24 -4.40 -13.42
N ASN A 598 -16.21 -3.78 -12.83
CA ASN A 598 -15.12 -3.10 -13.55
C ASN A 598 -15.59 -1.96 -14.48
N THR A 599 -16.69 -1.28 -14.12
CA THR A 599 -17.08 -0.02 -14.76
C THR A 599 -16.08 1.09 -14.45
N ILE A 600 -16.10 2.20 -15.20
CA ILE A 600 -15.23 3.35 -14.91
C ILE A 600 -15.59 3.90 -13.53
N ALA A 601 -14.59 4.04 -12.66
CA ALA A 601 -14.77 4.56 -11.31
C ALA A 601 -15.25 6.01 -11.36
N SER A 602 -16.33 6.29 -10.64
CA SER A 602 -16.83 7.66 -10.47
C SER A 602 -16.04 8.40 -9.39
N PRO A 603 -16.07 9.74 -9.36
CA PRO A 603 -15.54 10.50 -8.23
C PRO A 603 -16.16 10.13 -6.88
N LEU A 604 -17.36 9.55 -6.85
CA LEU A 604 -17.98 9.06 -5.61
C LEU A 604 -17.41 7.71 -5.16
N SER A 605 -16.64 7.02 -5.99
CA SER A 605 -15.91 5.78 -5.64
C SER A 605 -14.44 6.05 -5.31
N MET A 606 -13.78 6.94 -6.06
CA MET A 606 -12.31 7.14 -5.98
C MET A 606 -11.87 8.57 -5.62
N GLY A 607 -12.80 9.51 -5.47
CA GLY A 607 -12.48 10.93 -5.36
C GLY A 607 -11.79 11.45 -6.62
N ALA A 608 -10.66 12.14 -6.45
CA ALA A 608 -9.88 12.62 -7.59
C ALA A 608 -9.07 11.52 -8.32
N GLY A 609 -8.79 10.39 -7.66
CA GLY A 609 -7.97 9.30 -8.18
C GLY A 609 -7.00 8.72 -7.15
N GLU A 610 -6.02 7.94 -7.61
CA GLU A 610 -4.94 7.41 -6.76
C GLU A 610 -4.00 8.53 -6.33
N VAL A 611 -3.62 8.57 -5.05
CA VAL A 611 -2.65 9.53 -4.53
C VAL A 611 -1.33 9.50 -5.32
N ASN A 612 -0.82 10.68 -5.68
CA ASN A 612 0.45 10.85 -6.40
C ASN A 612 1.41 11.68 -5.54
N PRO A 613 2.24 11.05 -4.68
CA PRO A 613 3.09 11.77 -3.73
C PRO A 613 4.03 12.78 -4.40
N ASN A 614 4.67 12.38 -5.51
CA ASN A 614 5.64 13.25 -6.19
C ASN A 614 4.96 14.41 -6.92
N GLY A 615 3.77 14.18 -7.51
CA GLY A 615 2.96 15.26 -8.07
C GLY A 615 2.55 16.27 -6.99
N ALA A 616 2.11 15.78 -5.83
CA ALA A 616 1.64 16.61 -4.72
C ALA A 616 2.74 17.48 -4.10
N LEU A 617 4.03 17.14 -4.28
CA LEU A 617 5.14 17.97 -3.80
C LEU A 617 5.11 19.37 -4.43
N ASN A 618 4.79 19.48 -5.72
CA ASN A 618 4.78 20.75 -6.44
C ASN A 618 3.51 20.81 -7.31
N PRO A 619 2.35 21.11 -6.73
CA PRO A 619 1.07 21.04 -7.43
C PRO A 619 0.84 22.23 -8.38
N GLY A 620 1.66 23.28 -8.31
CA GLY A 620 1.48 24.53 -9.05
C GLY A 620 0.44 25.43 -8.38
N LEU A 621 -0.82 24.98 -8.30
CA LEU A 621 -1.91 25.70 -7.63
C LEU A 621 -2.52 24.88 -6.50
N ILE A 622 -3.00 25.57 -5.46
CA ILE A 622 -3.78 24.97 -4.37
C ILE A 622 -5.09 25.73 -4.13
N TYR A 623 -6.12 25.00 -3.70
CA TYR A 623 -7.37 25.52 -3.16
C TYR A 623 -7.23 25.60 -1.64
N ASN A 624 -6.82 26.76 -1.14
CA ASN A 624 -6.65 26.97 0.28
C ASN A 624 -8.00 27.29 0.96
N ALA A 625 -8.10 27.03 2.26
CA ALA A 625 -9.27 27.36 3.05
C ALA A 625 -8.88 27.66 4.50
N THR A 626 -9.61 28.59 5.10
CA THR A 626 -9.45 29.05 6.48
C THR A 626 -10.53 28.43 7.37
N THR A 627 -10.38 28.58 8.68
CA THR A 627 -11.42 28.21 9.65
C THR A 627 -12.74 28.94 9.36
N GLU A 628 -12.68 30.22 8.97
CA GLU A 628 -13.86 31.03 8.69
C GLU A 628 -14.65 30.48 7.49
N ASP A 629 -13.97 29.95 6.47
CA ASP A 629 -14.63 29.32 5.32
C ASP A 629 -15.47 28.11 5.73
N TYR A 630 -14.97 27.29 6.67
CA TYR A 630 -15.74 26.16 7.20
C TYR A 630 -16.90 26.62 8.11
N ILE A 631 -16.73 27.71 8.87
CA ILE A 631 -17.82 28.30 9.66
C ILE A 631 -18.91 28.80 8.71
N ASN A 632 -18.55 29.51 7.64
CA ASN A 632 -19.50 29.98 6.63
C ASN A 632 -20.24 28.83 5.94
N LEU A 633 -19.54 27.71 5.69
CA LEU A 633 -20.15 26.47 5.21
C LEU A 633 -21.21 25.94 6.20
N LEU A 634 -20.87 25.83 7.48
CA LEU A 634 -21.80 25.40 8.52
C LEU A 634 -22.99 26.36 8.67
N CYS A 635 -22.76 27.68 8.60
CA CYS A 635 -23.80 28.70 8.64
C CYS A 635 -24.76 28.66 7.45
N SER A 636 -24.32 28.15 6.31
CA SER A 636 -25.16 27.95 5.12
C SER A 636 -25.96 26.65 5.14
N ALA A 637 -25.57 25.72 6.02
CA ALA A 637 -26.29 24.48 6.26
C ALA A 637 -27.51 24.75 7.14
N ASN A 638 -28.48 23.82 7.13
CA ASN A 638 -29.70 23.91 7.92
C ASN A 638 -29.45 23.53 9.41
N TYR A 639 -28.42 24.13 10.02
CA TYR A 639 -28.06 23.92 11.41
C TYR A 639 -28.49 25.10 12.29
N THR A 640 -28.97 24.78 13.48
CA THR A 640 -29.25 25.79 14.50
C THR A 640 -27.95 26.39 15.05
N TRP A 641 -28.05 27.58 15.65
CA TRP A 641 -26.90 28.20 16.30
C TRP A 641 -26.24 27.29 17.35
N LYS A 642 -27.04 26.54 18.11
CA LYS A 642 -26.51 25.60 19.12
C LYS A 642 -25.69 24.49 18.47
N GLN A 643 -26.15 23.93 17.35
CA GLN A 643 -25.46 22.85 16.64
C GLN A 643 -24.13 23.30 16.04
N ILE A 644 -24.10 24.48 15.41
CA ILE A 644 -22.84 25.03 14.89
C ILE A 644 -21.87 25.34 16.05
N LYS A 645 -22.37 25.89 17.18
CA LYS A 645 -21.54 26.15 18.37
C LYS A 645 -20.93 24.89 18.98
N ILE A 646 -21.60 23.74 18.89
CA ILE A 646 -21.04 22.45 19.33
C ILE A 646 -19.77 22.13 18.55
N ILE A 647 -19.79 22.32 17.23
CA ILE A 647 -18.65 22.06 16.35
C ILE A 647 -17.54 23.10 16.54
N THR A 648 -17.90 24.40 16.50
CA THR A 648 -16.93 25.49 16.48
C THR A 648 -16.34 25.81 17.85
N ARG A 649 -17.07 25.49 18.94
CA ARG A 649 -16.71 25.73 20.36
C ARG A 649 -16.47 27.19 20.73
N SER A 650 -16.59 28.12 19.80
CA SER A 650 -16.38 29.56 19.98
C SER A 650 -17.63 30.33 19.58
N ASN A 651 -17.67 31.63 19.92
CA ASN A 651 -18.65 32.50 19.29
C ASN A 651 -18.22 32.75 17.84
N TYR A 652 -19.18 32.83 16.94
CA TYR A 652 -18.97 33.02 15.50
C TYR A 652 -20.08 33.92 14.94
N SER A 653 -19.85 34.45 13.74
CA SER A 653 -20.86 35.22 12.99
C SER A 653 -21.26 34.46 11.74
N CYS A 654 -22.56 34.40 11.45
CA CYS A 654 -23.06 33.87 10.17
C CYS A 654 -23.35 34.98 9.15
N SER A 655 -22.76 36.18 9.29
CA SER A 655 -22.99 37.30 8.36
C SER A 655 -22.59 36.97 6.91
N ASN A 656 -21.63 36.07 6.72
CA ASN A 656 -21.08 35.69 5.41
C ASN A 656 -21.36 34.21 5.05
N ALA A 657 -22.49 33.66 5.55
CA ALA A 657 -22.87 32.28 5.29
C ALA A 657 -22.81 31.92 3.79
N SER A 658 -22.08 30.85 3.44
CA SER A 658 -21.89 30.41 2.06
C SER A 658 -21.70 28.90 1.98
N SER A 659 -22.49 28.24 1.14
CA SER A 659 -22.34 26.81 0.85
C SER A 659 -21.24 26.52 -0.17
N ASP A 660 -20.66 27.58 -0.75
CA ASP A 660 -19.69 27.51 -1.82
C ASP A 660 -18.25 27.48 -1.27
N MET A 661 -17.93 26.35 -0.63
CA MET A 661 -16.61 26.10 -0.06
C MET A 661 -15.53 26.08 -1.13
N ASN A 662 -14.36 26.68 -0.85
CA ASN A 662 -13.19 26.61 -1.73
C ASN A 662 -12.53 25.22 -1.72
N TYR A 663 -13.20 24.25 -2.34
CA TYR A 663 -12.83 22.83 -2.33
C TYR A 663 -12.26 22.38 -3.68
N PRO A 664 -11.25 21.48 -3.71
CA PRO A 664 -10.62 20.98 -4.94
C PRO A 664 -11.48 19.98 -5.74
N SER A 665 -12.81 20.01 -5.58
CA SER A 665 -13.75 19.15 -6.31
C SER A 665 -15.14 19.79 -6.38
N PHE A 666 -15.98 19.28 -7.26
CA PHE A 666 -17.33 19.81 -7.52
C PHE A 666 -18.36 18.69 -7.50
N ILE A 667 -19.43 18.87 -6.75
CA ILE A 667 -20.61 17.99 -6.78
C ILE A 667 -21.87 18.81 -7.00
N ALA A 668 -22.66 18.42 -7.99
CA ALA A 668 -23.95 19.00 -8.29
C ALA A 668 -25.04 17.94 -8.03
N LEU A 669 -25.92 18.23 -7.08
CA LEU A 669 -26.97 17.30 -6.65
C LEU A 669 -28.29 17.58 -7.37
N TYR A 670 -29.10 16.55 -7.58
CA TYR A 670 -30.46 16.70 -8.08
C TYR A 670 -31.46 15.83 -7.32
N ASN A 671 -32.71 16.28 -7.24
CA ASN A 671 -33.82 15.46 -6.78
C ASN A 671 -34.52 14.81 -7.98
N ASN A 672 -35.01 13.57 -7.83
CA ASN A 672 -35.60 12.81 -8.95
C ASN A 672 -36.93 13.37 -9.44
N THR A 673 -37.56 14.24 -8.65
CA THR A 673 -38.82 14.90 -9.00
C THR A 673 -38.62 16.15 -9.87
N THR A 674 -37.39 16.65 -10.02
CA THR A 674 -37.11 17.88 -10.75
C THR A 674 -37.11 17.62 -12.26
N LYS A 675 -38.08 18.21 -12.98
CA LYS A 675 -38.20 18.08 -14.45
C LYS A 675 -37.49 19.18 -15.25
N ASN A 676 -36.98 20.21 -14.57
CA ASN A 676 -36.35 21.38 -15.20
C ASN A 676 -34.82 21.24 -15.25
N VAL A 677 -34.20 21.97 -16.18
CA VAL A 677 -32.74 22.15 -16.22
C VAL A 677 -32.31 22.86 -14.93
N LEU A 678 -31.42 22.20 -14.19
CA LEU A 678 -30.78 22.72 -12.99
C LEU A 678 -29.50 23.48 -13.36
N LYS A 679 -29.17 24.49 -12.55
CA LYS A 679 -27.95 25.29 -12.72
C LYS A 679 -27.30 25.50 -11.37
N GLN A 680 -26.07 25.02 -11.22
CA GLN A 680 -25.25 25.22 -10.03
C GLN A 680 -24.00 26.04 -10.39
N ARG A 681 -23.66 27.04 -9.58
CA ARG A 681 -22.46 27.86 -9.73
C ARG A 681 -21.53 27.59 -8.55
N PHE A 682 -20.23 27.55 -8.83
CA PHE A 682 -19.16 27.34 -7.87
C PHE A 682 -18.06 28.37 -8.12
N GLN A 683 -17.78 29.21 -7.14
CA GLN A 683 -16.67 30.13 -7.11
C GLN A 683 -15.49 29.45 -6.39
N ARG A 684 -14.31 29.55 -7.00
CA ARG A 684 -13.07 29.02 -6.42
C ARG A 684 -12.00 30.07 -6.48
N THR A 685 -11.12 30.03 -5.48
CA THR A 685 -9.89 30.82 -5.43
C THR A 685 -8.73 29.85 -5.37
N VAL A 686 -7.77 30.04 -6.26
CA VAL A 686 -6.55 29.22 -6.32
C VAL A 686 -5.34 30.09 -6.03
N THR A 687 -4.46 29.60 -5.16
CA THR A 687 -3.21 30.25 -4.80
C THR A 687 -2.07 29.59 -5.58
N ASN A 688 -1.23 30.38 -6.25
CA ASN A 688 -0.03 29.89 -6.91
C ASN A 688 1.06 29.53 -5.89
N VAL A 689 1.44 28.27 -5.81
CA VAL A 689 2.57 27.79 -4.98
C VAL A 689 3.78 27.41 -5.82
N GLY A 690 3.69 27.52 -7.15
CA GLY A 690 4.80 27.41 -8.06
C GLY A 690 5.82 28.55 -7.90
N ASN A 691 7.03 28.32 -8.39
CA ASN A 691 8.08 29.33 -8.33
C ASN A 691 7.91 30.35 -9.45
N GLY A 692 7.60 31.60 -9.10
CA GLY A 692 7.56 32.73 -10.03
C GLY A 692 6.18 32.96 -10.65
N ALA A 693 6.17 33.69 -11.77
CA ALA A 693 4.97 34.00 -12.54
C ALA A 693 4.53 32.77 -13.36
N ALA A 694 3.22 32.56 -13.47
CA ALA A 694 2.67 31.44 -14.22
C ALA A 694 1.30 31.82 -14.82
N THR A 695 0.98 31.23 -15.97
CA THR A 695 -0.31 31.37 -16.62
C THR A 695 -0.93 30.00 -16.81
N TYR A 696 -2.21 29.85 -16.45
CA TYR A 696 -2.94 28.60 -16.56
C TYR A 696 -4.14 28.77 -17.48
N LYS A 697 -4.40 27.76 -18.32
CA LYS A 697 -5.60 27.68 -19.15
C LYS A 697 -6.49 26.52 -18.69
N ALA A 698 -7.79 26.78 -18.58
CA ALA A 698 -8.75 25.75 -18.21
C ALA A 698 -9.03 24.80 -19.39
N GLN A 699 -9.10 23.51 -19.08
CA GLN A 699 -9.65 22.46 -19.94
C GLN A 699 -10.78 21.78 -19.19
N VAL A 700 -11.95 21.69 -19.81
CA VAL A 700 -13.16 21.16 -19.17
C VAL A 700 -13.63 19.92 -19.91
N THR A 701 -13.86 18.84 -19.17
CA THR A 701 -14.59 17.66 -19.60
C THR A 701 -15.92 17.66 -18.86
N ALA A 702 -17.01 17.98 -19.56
CA ALA A 702 -18.33 18.06 -18.95
C ALA A 702 -18.88 16.65 -18.62
N PRO A 703 -19.53 16.46 -17.46
CA PRO A 703 -20.33 15.27 -17.19
C PRO A 703 -21.34 15.00 -18.31
N LYS A 704 -21.54 13.72 -18.67
CA LYS A 704 -22.49 13.32 -19.72
C LYS A 704 -23.88 13.92 -19.44
N GLY A 705 -24.45 14.60 -20.45
CA GLY A 705 -25.76 15.24 -20.35
C GLY A 705 -25.79 16.58 -19.62
N SER A 706 -24.61 17.19 -19.38
CA SER A 706 -24.48 18.52 -18.78
C SER A 706 -23.67 19.48 -19.66
N VAL A 707 -23.79 20.77 -19.38
CA VAL A 707 -22.93 21.83 -19.94
C VAL A 707 -22.15 22.46 -18.79
N VAL A 708 -20.83 22.51 -18.92
CA VAL A 708 -19.94 23.12 -17.93
C VAL A 708 -19.21 24.30 -18.55
N THR A 709 -19.30 25.47 -17.92
CA THR A 709 -18.56 26.67 -18.34
C THR A 709 -17.69 27.19 -17.21
N VAL A 710 -16.57 27.83 -17.56
CA VAL A 710 -15.61 28.42 -16.61
C VAL A 710 -15.30 29.86 -17.02
N TYR A 711 -15.25 30.77 -16.06
CA TYR A 711 -14.88 32.16 -16.32
C TYR A 711 -14.07 32.76 -15.15
N PRO A 712 -12.92 33.42 -15.41
CA PRO A 712 -12.22 33.46 -16.70
C PRO A 712 -11.68 32.08 -17.10
N GLU A 713 -11.38 31.87 -18.39
CA GLU A 713 -10.76 30.61 -18.88
C GLU A 713 -9.23 30.59 -18.73
N ILE A 714 -8.64 31.73 -18.38
CA ILE A 714 -7.21 31.93 -18.20
C ILE A 714 -6.98 32.61 -16.85
N LEU A 715 -6.05 32.08 -16.06
CA LEU A 715 -5.57 32.69 -14.82
C LEU A 715 -4.11 33.08 -15.00
N VAL A 716 -3.77 34.31 -14.66
CA VAL A 716 -2.41 34.84 -14.74
C VAL A 716 -1.96 35.20 -13.34
N PHE A 717 -0.80 34.70 -12.92
CA PHE A 717 -0.17 34.98 -11.64
C PHE A 717 1.18 35.64 -11.91
N GLY A 718 1.42 36.81 -11.30
CA GLY A 718 2.70 37.52 -11.36
C GLY A 718 3.75 36.97 -10.40
N LYS A 719 3.36 36.28 -9.33
CA LYS A 719 4.30 35.74 -8.33
C LYS A 719 3.76 34.54 -7.55
N LYS A 720 4.65 33.89 -6.79
CA LYS A 720 4.30 32.89 -5.77
C LYS A 720 3.40 33.54 -4.70
N TYR A 721 2.42 32.77 -4.25
CA TYR A 721 1.34 33.11 -3.31
C TYR A 721 0.34 34.17 -3.79
N GLU A 722 0.36 34.53 -5.07
CA GLU A 722 -0.73 35.29 -5.65
C GLU A 722 -1.98 34.40 -5.80
N GLU A 723 -3.14 35.01 -5.58
CA GLU A 723 -4.44 34.34 -5.67
C GLU A 723 -5.22 34.84 -6.88
N GLN A 724 -5.93 33.93 -7.54
CA GLN A 724 -6.86 34.25 -8.62
C GLN A 724 -8.14 33.47 -8.42
N SER A 725 -9.27 34.09 -8.74
CA SER A 725 -10.59 33.48 -8.60
C SER A 725 -11.22 33.18 -9.96
N TYR A 726 -12.04 32.14 -10.01
CA TYR A 726 -12.84 31.79 -11.16
C TYR A 726 -14.20 31.22 -10.74
N VAL A 727 -15.15 31.20 -11.68
CA VAL A 727 -16.47 30.63 -11.49
C VAL A 727 -16.69 29.49 -12.47
N LEU A 728 -17.04 28.31 -11.95
CA LEU A 728 -17.48 27.15 -12.70
C LEU A 728 -19.01 27.04 -12.60
N THR A 729 -19.69 26.91 -13.73
CA THR A 729 -21.14 26.76 -13.80
C THR A 729 -21.49 25.44 -14.46
N ILE A 730 -22.35 24.64 -13.82
CA ILE A 730 -22.86 23.37 -14.34
C ILE A 730 -24.35 23.54 -14.62
N GLN A 731 -24.75 23.32 -15.88
CA GLN A 731 -26.14 23.17 -16.27
C GLN A 731 -26.42 21.69 -16.54
N TYR A 732 -27.37 21.09 -15.85
CA TYR A 732 -27.59 19.65 -15.83
C TYR A 732 -29.05 19.31 -15.62
N ASN A 733 -29.44 18.09 -15.96
CA ASN A 733 -30.79 17.58 -15.74
C ASN A 733 -30.78 16.49 -14.67
N ALA A 734 -31.89 16.36 -13.95
CA ALA A 734 -32.12 15.19 -13.12
C ALA A 734 -32.15 13.93 -13.99
N ASN A 735 -31.52 12.87 -13.51
CA ASN A 735 -31.51 11.59 -14.18
C ASN A 735 -32.36 10.58 -13.42
N GLN A 736 -33.47 10.16 -14.04
CA GLN A 736 -34.47 9.26 -13.44
C GLN A 736 -33.87 7.90 -13.03
N ASN A 737 -32.81 7.45 -13.70
CA ASN A 737 -32.13 6.19 -13.38
C ASN A 737 -31.11 6.34 -12.24
N LYS A 738 -31.05 7.52 -11.59
CA LYS A 738 -30.10 7.83 -10.50
C LYS A 738 -28.62 7.60 -10.88
N THR A 739 -28.29 7.58 -12.16
CA THR A 739 -26.93 7.29 -12.61
C THR A 739 -26.03 8.49 -12.39
N ILE A 740 -24.88 8.25 -11.78
CA ILE A 740 -23.84 9.26 -11.58
C ILE A 740 -23.18 9.56 -12.92
N THR A 741 -23.10 10.84 -13.30
CA THR A 741 -22.27 11.28 -14.43
C THR A 741 -21.16 12.17 -13.91
N PHE A 742 -20.01 12.16 -14.58
CA PHE A 742 -18.83 12.84 -14.07
C PHE A 742 -17.91 13.33 -15.19
N GLY A 743 -17.05 14.27 -14.82
CA GLY A 743 -16.12 14.96 -15.68
C GLY A 743 -15.02 15.61 -14.83
N SER A 744 -14.39 16.66 -15.34
CA SER A 744 -13.34 17.40 -14.61
C SER A 744 -13.09 18.77 -15.20
N ILE A 745 -12.52 19.65 -14.38
CA ILE A 745 -11.78 20.83 -14.85
C ILE A 745 -10.30 20.60 -14.58
N VAL A 746 -9.45 20.99 -15.53
CA VAL A 746 -8.00 20.91 -15.44
C VAL A 746 -7.39 22.26 -15.77
N TRP A 747 -6.65 22.85 -14.85
CA TRP A 747 -5.80 24.00 -15.14
C TRP A 747 -4.44 23.52 -15.62
N VAL A 748 -4.12 23.80 -16.88
CA VAL A 748 -2.85 23.42 -17.51
C VAL A 748 -1.97 24.67 -17.58
N GLU A 749 -0.78 24.58 -17.01
CA GLU A 749 0.21 25.66 -17.08
C GLU A 749 0.71 25.85 -18.52
N VAL A 750 0.65 27.09 -19.01
CA VAL A 750 1.14 27.44 -20.35
C VAL A 750 2.67 27.40 -20.34
N ASN A 751 3.25 26.62 -21.25
CA ASN A 751 4.70 26.37 -21.36
C ASN A 751 5.35 25.75 -20.10
N GLY A 752 4.53 25.22 -19.20
CA GLY A 752 4.98 24.62 -17.94
C GLY A 752 4.65 23.13 -17.83
N LYS A 753 4.70 22.61 -16.60
CA LYS A 753 4.48 21.18 -16.31
C LYS A 753 3.34 20.94 -15.32
N HIS A 754 2.83 21.99 -14.68
CA HIS A 754 1.78 21.83 -13.68
C HIS A 754 0.43 21.53 -14.33
N ILE A 755 -0.25 20.52 -13.79
CA ILE A 755 -1.60 20.09 -14.16
C ILE A 755 -2.40 20.01 -12.87
N VAL A 756 -3.39 20.88 -12.72
CA VAL A 756 -4.22 20.99 -11.51
C VAL A 756 -5.62 20.53 -11.85
N ARG A 757 -5.96 19.28 -11.52
CA ARG A 757 -7.21 18.63 -11.91
C ARG A 757 -8.19 18.55 -10.74
N SER A 758 -9.43 18.99 -10.97
CA SER A 758 -10.52 18.87 -9.99
C SER A 758 -11.68 18.07 -10.59
N PRO A 759 -12.13 16.97 -9.96
CA PRO A 759 -13.23 16.16 -10.47
C PRO A 759 -14.58 16.87 -10.34
N ILE A 760 -15.49 16.60 -11.27
CA ILE A 760 -16.86 17.09 -11.27
C ILE A 760 -17.79 15.88 -11.26
N ALA A 761 -18.76 15.84 -10.34
CA ALA A 761 -19.81 14.82 -10.28
C ALA A 761 -21.21 15.45 -10.32
N VAL A 762 -22.12 14.82 -11.07
CA VAL A 762 -23.56 15.07 -11.02
C VAL A 762 -24.20 13.81 -10.44
N ALA A 763 -24.88 13.95 -9.30
CA ALA A 763 -25.36 12.81 -8.51
C ALA A 763 -26.76 13.07 -7.94
N PRO A 764 -27.57 12.01 -7.70
CA PRO A 764 -28.84 12.15 -7.00
C PRO A 764 -28.60 12.58 -5.55
N MET A 765 -29.56 13.30 -4.96
CA MET A 765 -29.64 13.43 -3.51
C MET A 765 -29.89 12.06 -2.88
N ILE A 766 -29.27 11.85 -1.71
CA ILE A 766 -29.42 10.67 -0.87
C ILE A 766 -30.10 11.06 0.44
N GLU A 767 -30.52 10.06 1.20
CA GLU A 767 -30.91 10.27 2.60
C GLU A 767 -29.69 10.74 3.41
N VAL A 768 -29.88 11.78 4.22
CA VAL A 768 -28.85 12.38 5.07
C VAL A 768 -29.10 12.01 6.52
N TRP A 769 -28.05 12.02 7.33
CA TRP A 769 -28.13 11.73 8.77
C TRP A 769 -28.58 12.92 9.61
#